data_AF-A0A1A8WDP5-F1
#
_entry.id   AF-A0A1A8WDP5-F1
#
_cell.length_a   1.000
_cell.length_b   1.000
_cell.length_c   1.000
_cell.angle_alpha   90.00
_cell.angle_beta   90.00
_cell.angle_gamma   90.00
#
_symmetry.space_group_name_H-M   'P 1'
#
loop_
_entity.id
_entity.type
_entity.pdbx_description
1 polymer ?
#
loop_
_entity_poly.entity_id
_entity_poly.type
_entity_poly.pdbx_seq_one_letter_code
_entity_poly.pdbx_strand_id
1 'polypeptide(L)'
;KKLTDEKSASNILEQTENKNRGIQNSEHHSYKSEAQTMLNHIANAAKYIDINIVTGLQMSDLNAQVQSRERGELKFETNTSKKIENKSEYKDIMELDVYSNMQNSYQNVLHIFKYSDEIEAKKEQCDKLMHVGKDIFRRIMLINELKRKLNNAKSRNSIISINMREAFNKSENISNIKCNVDNNHSILENFQHEKLKELSNSFRQKTSNKENETKLTEFQTSFDKNTKSIELEGLGFQIKHIDSLFNELLKTGKECEVFMYTSVKESINSKIKNDLEIINKKKILAQEYLTHVRNSYDSINSDITTLNKYFYAKQISNYEKTIVDEANALSTEFTEAINEFEGKIKEIKDEFMAVNEKAEISDLQNSVEKLKNLHNLLSNKKYSMDEIYKKINLIKLKEIKQSTKKYNDIMEVFNNVVTTQKEELLKNKHNIDDVIQILKGKEIELDNADSSFLMESINKFEKINNDVITNIRKLQELEGYNKSENKKVKVYLDNCLHLMDRHKSILTDVNDFEKNDELIKEYKNISNDINGDISKTKKEINTLEETLNKLLWHIKENEKLYINNNEDVFISAILKKIEDIKVKFSKNIPVKEKLFKTKSNLEDIKDIFNVIKGEYDINKFIANISKNVEDEIKRSKGLKNVKEIKNIVGNVTHYIEQTKDKSYKVKNELDRIKIKKKEMDDLFKTISTENRNAYDSAKSFVDDSDKIIEELERYDEKMISIINKAEKGIRELNDKIKKILEEMEKQQGGESEKQRQSEINKHVADDSRADEYNLLSTSQEKSRNTTSDSQNEGSKDKHHSHASSTDGKILLAGGIIIGLSILSFSALGIYKNKDEEENKSLVLDENFEDSKNMESHDKEEVIEICFNEDDD
;
A
#
# COMPACT_ATOMS: atom_id res chain seq x y z
N LYS A 1 -28.89 -91.03 -33.69
CA LYS A 1 -27.79 -90.14 -34.14
C LYS A 1 -28.24 -88.70 -34.48
N LYS A 2 -29.48 -88.28 -34.22
CA LYS A 2 -29.92 -86.85 -34.24
C LYS A 2 -30.90 -86.59 -33.08
N LEU A 3 -30.39 -86.45 -31.85
CA LEU A 3 -31.20 -86.05 -30.69
C LEU A 3 -30.33 -85.14 -29.80
N THR A 4 -30.52 -83.83 -29.92
CA THR A 4 -29.79 -82.79 -29.17
C THR A 4 -30.67 -82.05 -28.15
N ASP A 5 -31.97 -82.33 -28.14
CA ASP A 5 -32.94 -81.68 -27.26
C ASP A 5 -33.80 -82.75 -26.56
N GLU A 6 -34.01 -82.55 -25.26
CA GLU A 6 -34.76 -83.43 -24.35
C GLU A 6 -36.19 -83.62 -24.84
N LYS A 7 -36.82 -82.55 -25.33
CA LYS A 7 -38.19 -82.61 -25.87
C LYS A 7 -38.27 -83.46 -27.14
N SER A 8 -37.27 -83.32 -28.02
CA SER A 8 -37.16 -84.15 -29.23
C SER A 8 -36.87 -85.62 -28.90
N ALA A 9 -36.03 -85.88 -27.89
CA ALA A 9 -35.66 -87.23 -27.48
C ALA A 9 -36.83 -87.99 -26.81
N SER A 10 -37.62 -87.29 -25.98
CA SER A 10 -38.83 -87.84 -25.38
C SER A 10 -39.84 -88.29 -26.43
N ASN A 11 -40.15 -87.42 -27.41
CA ASN A 11 -41.11 -87.71 -28.48
C ASN A 11 -40.71 -88.93 -29.33
N ILE A 12 -39.42 -89.09 -29.66
CA ILE A 12 -38.95 -90.24 -30.45
C ILE A 12 -39.00 -91.54 -29.64
N LEU A 13 -38.68 -91.48 -28.34
CA LEU A 13 -38.75 -92.65 -27.45
C LEU A 13 -40.20 -93.16 -27.33
N GLU A 14 -41.16 -92.26 -27.13
CA GLU A 14 -42.58 -92.58 -27.04
C GLU A 14 -43.13 -93.23 -28.33
N GLN A 15 -42.78 -92.67 -29.51
CA GLN A 15 -43.16 -93.26 -30.80
C GLN A 15 -42.57 -94.66 -30.99
N THR A 16 -41.33 -94.87 -30.54
CA THR A 16 -40.65 -96.18 -30.64
C THR A 16 -41.27 -97.20 -29.69
N GLU A 17 -41.67 -96.78 -28.48
CA GLU A 17 -42.31 -97.62 -27.47
C GLU A 17 -43.69 -98.11 -27.92
N ASN A 18 -44.45 -97.24 -28.57
CA ASN A 18 -45.73 -97.59 -29.16
C ASN A 18 -45.58 -98.59 -30.33
N LYS A 19 -44.58 -98.41 -31.19
CA LYS A 19 -44.28 -99.36 -32.29
C LYS A 19 -43.81 -100.72 -31.79
N ASN A 20 -42.93 -100.76 -30.78
CA ASN A 20 -42.43 -102.04 -30.21
C ASN A 20 -43.57 -102.86 -29.58
N ARG A 21 -44.48 -102.19 -28.86
CA ARG A 21 -45.68 -102.83 -28.28
C ARG A 21 -46.59 -103.44 -29.35
N GLY A 22 -46.72 -102.79 -30.50
CA GLY A 22 -47.46 -103.33 -31.64
C GLY A 22 -46.85 -104.60 -32.23
N ILE A 23 -45.52 -104.72 -32.24
CA ILE A 23 -44.81 -105.92 -32.73
C ILE A 23 -44.90 -107.09 -31.74
N GLN A 24 -44.88 -106.81 -30.43
CA GLN A 24 -45.04 -107.85 -29.40
C GLN A 24 -46.45 -108.44 -29.38
N ASN A 25 -47.48 -107.59 -29.56
CA ASN A 25 -48.89 -107.96 -29.45
C ASN A 25 -49.51 -108.64 -30.69
N SER A 26 -48.75 -108.92 -31.77
CA SER A 26 -49.30 -109.74 -32.86
C SER A 26 -49.44 -111.20 -32.42
N GLU A 27 -50.69 -111.65 -32.24
CA GLU A 27 -51.06 -113.04 -31.92
C GLU A 27 -50.70 -113.97 -33.09
N HIS A 28 -49.47 -114.46 -33.13
CA HIS A 28 -49.15 -115.65 -33.92
C HIS A 28 -49.45 -116.86 -33.05
N HIS A 29 -50.57 -117.56 -33.31
CA HIS A 29 -50.70 -118.96 -32.89
C HIS A 29 -49.38 -119.64 -33.20
N SER A 30 -48.77 -120.32 -32.22
CA SER A 30 -47.45 -120.91 -32.38
C SER A 30 -47.46 -121.71 -33.68
N TYR A 31 -46.77 -121.23 -34.71
CA TYR A 31 -46.71 -121.91 -36.00
C TYR A 31 -46.13 -123.32 -35.81
N LYS A 32 -45.37 -123.56 -34.72
CA LYS A 32 -45.00 -124.90 -34.24
C LYS A 32 -46.21 -125.78 -33.84
N SER A 33 -47.23 -125.24 -33.19
CA SER A 33 -48.47 -125.94 -32.84
C SER A 33 -49.28 -126.33 -34.08
N GLU A 34 -49.38 -125.44 -35.08
CA GLU A 34 -50.04 -125.74 -36.35
C GLU A 34 -49.28 -126.82 -37.14
N ALA A 35 -47.95 -126.71 -37.19
CA ALA A 35 -47.09 -127.73 -37.77
C ALA A 35 -47.33 -129.11 -37.13
N GLN A 36 -47.39 -129.18 -35.80
CA GLN A 36 -47.67 -130.43 -35.09
C GLN A 36 -49.09 -130.97 -35.37
N THR A 37 -50.08 -130.09 -35.49
CA THR A 37 -51.45 -130.49 -35.81
C THR A 37 -51.54 -131.12 -37.20
N MET A 38 -50.89 -130.51 -38.20
CA MET A 38 -50.80 -131.09 -39.54
C MET A 38 -50.06 -132.44 -39.56
N LEU A 39 -49.01 -132.59 -38.77
CA LEU A 39 -48.29 -133.86 -38.63
C LEU A 39 -49.20 -134.98 -38.12
N ASN A 40 -50.00 -134.68 -37.09
CA ASN A 40 -50.98 -135.60 -36.54
C ASN A 40 -52.06 -135.97 -37.57
N HIS A 41 -52.46 -135.03 -38.44
CA HIS A 41 -53.40 -135.32 -39.51
C HIS A 41 -52.82 -136.28 -40.55
N ILE A 42 -51.53 -136.14 -40.92
CA ILE A 42 -50.84 -137.08 -41.81
C ILE A 42 -50.79 -138.48 -41.17
N ALA A 43 -50.45 -138.58 -39.88
CA ALA A 43 -50.44 -139.84 -39.14
C ALA A 43 -51.81 -140.53 -39.12
N ASN A 44 -52.87 -139.77 -38.85
CA ASN A 44 -54.23 -140.29 -38.79
C ASN A 44 -54.75 -140.74 -40.16
N ALA A 45 -54.44 -139.97 -41.21
CA ALA A 45 -54.81 -140.32 -42.57
C ALA A 45 -54.17 -141.66 -43.00
N ALA A 46 -52.89 -141.88 -42.68
CA ALA A 46 -52.19 -143.14 -42.99
C ALA A 46 -52.84 -144.37 -42.33
N LYS A 47 -53.22 -144.27 -41.05
CA LYS A 47 -53.92 -145.34 -40.34
C LYS A 47 -55.26 -145.73 -40.95
N TYR A 48 -56.01 -144.78 -41.50
CA TYR A 48 -57.38 -145.03 -41.96
C TYR A 48 -57.45 -145.94 -43.21
N ILE A 49 -56.38 -145.96 -43.99
CA ILE A 49 -56.24 -146.73 -45.25
C ILE A 49 -55.26 -147.89 -45.11
N ASP A 50 -54.96 -148.28 -43.86
CA ASP A 50 -54.09 -149.42 -43.50
C ASP A 50 -52.65 -149.29 -44.05
N ILE A 51 -52.14 -148.05 -44.17
CA ILE A 51 -50.75 -147.76 -44.52
C ILE A 51 -49.94 -147.51 -43.25
N ASN A 52 -48.94 -148.36 -42.99
CA ASN A 52 -47.98 -148.13 -41.90
C ASN A 52 -46.81 -147.25 -42.34
N ILE A 53 -46.62 -146.13 -41.64
CA ILE A 53 -45.47 -145.21 -41.78
C ILE A 53 -44.42 -145.56 -40.72
N VAL A 54 -43.20 -145.86 -41.17
CA VAL A 54 -42.11 -146.36 -40.32
C VAL A 54 -41.35 -145.24 -39.61
N THR A 55 -41.22 -144.06 -40.22
CA THR A 55 -40.49 -142.90 -39.69
C THR A 55 -41.02 -141.58 -40.25
N GLY A 56 -40.93 -140.48 -39.50
CA GLY A 56 -41.34 -139.13 -39.94
C GLY A 56 -42.63 -138.59 -39.31
N LEU A 57 -43.05 -139.10 -38.15
CA LEU A 57 -44.30 -138.69 -37.46
C LEU A 57 -44.08 -138.13 -36.05
N GLN A 58 -42.84 -137.91 -35.62
CA GLN A 58 -42.53 -137.24 -34.34
C GLN A 58 -41.89 -135.86 -34.54
N MET A 59 -42.14 -134.91 -33.63
CA MET A 59 -41.54 -133.57 -33.72
C MET A 59 -40.02 -133.56 -33.62
N SER A 60 -39.44 -134.51 -32.89
CA SER A 60 -37.99 -134.71 -32.87
C SER A 60 -37.44 -135.01 -34.27
N ASP A 61 -38.21 -135.72 -35.10
CA ASP A 61 -37.82 -136.03 -36.48
C ASP A 61 -37.83 -134.76 -37.35
N LEU A 62 -38.76 -133.81 -37.14
CA LEU A 62 -38.75 -132.53 -37.86
C LEU A 62 -37.56 -131.68 -37.48
N ASN A 63 -37.20 -131.60 -36.20
CA ASN A 63 -35.99 -130.87 -35.79
C ASN A 63 -34.74 -131.45 -36.44
N ALA A 64 -34.63 -132.79 -36.52
CA ALA A 64 -33.52 -133.46 -37.19
C ALA A 64 -33.54 -133.24 -38.72
N GLN A 65 -34.72 -133.21 -39.36
CA GLN A 65 -34.85 -133.04 -40.81
C GLN A 65 -34.77 -131.59 -41.30
N VAL A 66 -35.26 -130.59 -40.54
CA VAL A 66 -35.06 -129.16 -40.85
C VAL A 66 -33.57 -128.79 -40.78
N GLN A 67 -32.78 -129.54 -40.00
CA GLN A 67 -31.33 -129.36 -39.87
C GLN A 67 -30.50 -130.25 -40.83
N SER A 68 -31.09 -131.28 -41.45
CA SER A 68 -30.39 -132.18 -42.41
C SER A 68 -30.50 -131.68 -43.86
N ARG A 69 -29.53 -132.05 -44.72
CA ARG A 69 -29.47 -131.62 -46.14
C ARG A 69 -30.12 -132.60 -47.14
N GLU A 70 -30.64 -133.74 -46.67
CA GLU A 70 -31.34 -134.72 -47.53
C GLU A 70 -32.84 -134.38 -47.59
N ARG A 71 -33.49 -134.67 -48.73
CA ARG A 71 -34.94 -134.41 -48.90
C ARG A 71 -35.70 -135.33 -47.94
N GLY A 72 -36.24 -134.76 -46.86
CA GLY A 72 -36.92 -135.50 -45.81
C GLY A 72 -38.11 -136.31 -46.33
N GLU A 73 -38.04 -137.64 -46.29
CA GLU A 73 -39.05 -138.56 -46.85
C GLU A 73 -39.69 -139.48 -45.79
N LEU A 74 -41.02 -139.61 -45.85
CA LEU A 74 -41.81 -140.61 -45.14
C LEU A 74 -41.54 -141.99 -45.75
N LYS A 75 -41.39 -143.03 -44.90
CA LYS A 75 -41.11 -144.41 -45.32
C LYS A 75 -42.28 -145.36 -45.00
N PHE A 76 -42.61 -146.29 -45.92
CA PHE A 76 -43.79 -147.19 -45.87
C PHE A 76 -43.43 -148.71 -46.01
N GLU A 77 -44.34 -149.66 -45.73
CA GLU A 77 -44.12 -151.14 -45.60
C GLU A 77 -44.94 -152.01 -46.63
N THR A 78 -44.46 -153.17 -47.16
CA THR A 78 -45.11 -154.00 -48.25
C THR A 78 -45.32 -155.51 -47.92
N ASN A 79 -46.44 -156.19 -48.31
CA ASN A 79 -46.70 -157.64 -48.03
C ASN A 79 -47.38 -158.49 -49.17
N THR A 80 -46.90 -159.73 -49.39
CA THR A 80 -47.45 -160.76 -50.32
C THR A 80 -48.31 -161.88 -49.67
N SER A 81 -49.55 -162.02 -50.17
CA SER A 81 -50.31 -163.24 -50.53
C SER A 81 -50.77 -164.31 -49.49
N LYS A 82 -52.10 -164.41 -49.29
CA LYS A 82 -52.85 -165.70 -49.22
C LYS A 82 -54.01 -165.67 -50.24
N LYS A 83 -54.07 -166.69 -51.10
CA LYS A 83 -55.03 -166.91 -52.19
C LYS A 83 -56.50 -166.78 -51.78
N ILE A 84 -57.31 -166.11 -52.60
CA ILE A 84 -58.70 -166.49 -52.92
C ILE A 84 -58.88 -166.36 -54.44
N GLU A 85 -59.27 -167.45 -55.10
CA GLU A 85 -59.77 -167.45 -56.49
C GLU A 85 -61.16 -166.80 -56.54
N ASN A 86 -61.27 -165.58 -57.10
CA ASN A 86 -62.19 -165.21 -58.19
C ASN A 86 -62.27 -163.68 -58.41
N LYS A 87 -62.23 -163.29 -59.70
CA LYS A 87 -62.65 -162.04 -60.36
C LYS A 87 -61.90 -160.70 -60.11
N SER A 88 -61.32 -160.23 -61.21
CA SER A 88 -61.20 -158.85 -61.77
C SER A 88 -59.97 -157.96 -61.44
N GLU A 89 -59.34 -157.48 -62.51
CA GLU A 89 -58.10 -156.68 -62.62
C GLU A 89 -58.31 -155.15 -62.57
N TYR A 90 -58.62 -154.54 -61.41
CA TYR A 90 -58.79 -153.06 -61.33
C TYR A 90 -58.18 -152.38 -60.08
N LYS A 91 -57.16 -152.96 -59.42
CA LYS A 91 -56.69 -152.49 -58.09
C LYS A 91 -55.32 -151.80 -58.01
N ASP A 92 -54.42 -151.92 -58.99
CA ASP A 92 -53.01 -151.50 -58.82
C ASP A 92 -52.68 -150.01 -59.11
N ILE A 93 -53.62 -149.17 -59.59
CA ILE A 93 -53.34 -147.75 -59.93
C ILE A 93 -53.67 -146.75 -58.79
N MET A 94 -54.58 -147.07 -57.85
CA MET A 94 -54.94 -146.12 -56.77
C MET A 94 -53.93 -146.08 -55.60
N GLU A 95 -53.08 -147.09 -55.44
CA GLU A 95 -52.21 -147.20 -54.26
C GLU A 95 -50.99 -146.24 -54.32
N LEU A 96 -50.53 -145.85 -55.52
CA LEU A 96 -49.33 -144.99 -55.68
C LEU A 96 -49.57 -143.48 -55.40
N ASP A 97 -50.77 -142.95 -55.65
CA ASP A 97 -51.07 -141.51 -55.54
C ASP A 97 -51.18 -141.02 -54.08
N VAL A 98 -51.55 -141.92 -53.18
CA VAL A 98 -51.74 -141.59 -51.76
C VAL A 98 -50.41 -141.33 -51.05
N TYR A 99 -49.38 -142.11 -51.38
CA TYR A 99 -48.03 -141.94 -50.80
C TYR A 99 -47.42 -140.57 -51.13
N SER A 100 -47.58 -140.06 -52.36
CA SER A 100 -47.02 -138.76 -52.77
C SER A 100 -47.69 -137.57 -52.07
N ASN A 101 -48.99 -137.63 -51.78
CA ASN A 101 -49.71 -136.54 -51.13
C ASN A 101 -49.36 -136.40 -49.63
N MET A 102 -49.15 -137.52 -48.94
CA MET A 102 -48.65 -137.49 -47.56
C MET A 102 -47.25 -136.86 -47.49
N GLN A 103 -46.40 -137.19 -48.47
CA GLN A 103 -45.05 -136.66 -48.58
C GLN A 103 -45.00 -135.14 -48.77
N ASN A 104 -45.86 -134.58 -49.64
CA ASN A 104 -45.93 -133.13 -49.85
C ASN A 104 -46.50 -132.38 -48.63
N SER A 105 -47.49 -132.95 -47.96
CA SER A 105 -48.06 -132.36 -46.75
C SER A 105 -47.00 -132.25 -45.65
N TYR A 106 -46.15 -133.27 -45.50
CA TYR A 106 -45.04 -133.26 -44.56
C TYR A 106 -44.01 -132.15 -44.85
N GLN A 107 -43.73 -131.86 -46.13
CA GLN A 107 -42.84 -130.77 -46.52
C GLN A 107 -43.37 -129.38 -46.12
N ASN A 108 -44.68 -129.15 -46.19
CA ASN A 108 -45.27 -127.89 -45.73
C ASN A 108 -45.10 -127.70 -44.21
N VAL A 109 -45.17 -128.79 -43.44
CA VAL A 109 -44.95 -128.75 -42.00
C VAL A 109 -43.52 -128.30 -41.66
N LEU A 110 -42.52 -128.80 -42.39
CA LEU A 110 -41.12 -128.39 -42.22
C LEU A 110 -40.92 -126.87 -42.45
N HIS A 111 -41.57 -126.30 -43.46
CA HIS A 111 -41.48 -124.86 -43.75
C HIS A 111 -42.12 -123.98 -42.66
N ILE A 112 -43.31 -124.33 -42.18
CA ILE A 112 -44.02 -123.58 -41.14
C ILE A 112 -43.17 -123.52 -39.86
N PHE A 113 -42.55 -124.64 -39.49
CA PHE A 113 -41.72 -124.72 -38.30
C PHE A 113 -40.49 -123.80 -38.38
N LYS A 114 -39.81 -123.75 -39.53
CA LYS A 114 -38.61 -122.92 -39.74
C LYS A 114 -38.87 -121.42 -39.59
N TYR A 115 -39.93 -120.89 -40.22
CA TYR A 115 -40.21 -119.45 -40.18
C TYR A 115 -40.64 -118.94 -38.80
N SER A 116 -41.17 -119.83 -37.95
CA SER A 116 -41.52 -119.49 -36.57
C SER A 116 -40.30 -119.03 -35.75
N ASP A 117 -39.16 -119.72 -35.89
CA ASP A 117 -37.96 -119.41 -35.12
C ASP A 117 -37.33 -118.07 -35.53
N GLU A 118 -37.42 -117.69 -36.82
CA GLU A 118 -36.90 -116.41 -37.31
C GLU A 118 -37.68 -115.19 -36.76
N ILE A 119 -39.01 -115.33 -36.59
CA ILE A 119 -39.87 -114.26 -36.04
C ILE A 119 -39.56 -114.01 -34.56
N GLU A 120 -39.36 -115.08 -33.79
CA GLU A 120 -39.06 -115.00 -32.36
C GLU A 120 -37.72 -114.28 -32.10
N ALA A 121 -36.69 -114.57 -32.89
CA ALA A 121 -35.40 -113.87 -32.83
C ALA A 121 -35.51 -112.36 -33.14
N LYS A 122 -36.42 -111.94 -34.03
CA LYS A 122 -36.65 -110.53 -34.37
C LYS A 122 -37.38 -109.76 -33.26
N LYS A 123 -38.34 -110.38 -32.56
CA LYS A 123 -39.02 -109.77 -31.41
C LYS A 123 -38.02 -109.45 -30.29
N GLU A 124 -37.11 -110.39 -30.00
CA GLU A 124 -36.06 -110.19 -28.98
C GLU A 124 -35.08 -109.04 -29.34
N GLN A 125 -34.80 -108.84 -30.62
CA GLN A 125 -33.92 -107.76 -31.09
C GLN A 125 -34.56 -106.37 -30.91
N CYS A 126 -35.88 -106.24 -31.06
CA CYS A 126 -36.60 -104.98 -30.87
C CYS A 126 -36.63 -104.53 -29.40
N ASP A 127 -36.80 -105.47 -28.45
CA ASP A 127 -36.76 -105.16 -27.01
C ASP A 127 -35.36 -104.67 -26.57
N LYS A 128 -34.29 -105.28 -27.10
CA LYS A 128 -32.92 -104.82 -26.84
C LYS A 128 -32.70 -103.36 -27.28
N LEU A 129 -33.25 -102.94 -28.42
CA LEU A 129 -33.16 -101.56 -28.90
C LEU A 129 -33.98 -100.56 -28.05
N MET A 130 -35.12 -100.98 -27.50
CA MET A 130 -35.93 -100.16 -26.58
C MET A 130 -35.16 -99.77 -25.32
N HIS A 131 -34.48 -100.75 -24.72
CA HIS A 131 -33.63 -100.51 -23.54
C HIS A 131 -32.52 -99.49 -23.83
N VAL A 132 -31.89 -99.57 -25.00
CA VAL A 132 -30.87 -98.58 -25.44
C VAL A 132 -31.48 -97.18 -25.61
N GLY A 133 -32.68 -97.07 -26.19
CA GLY A 133 -33.39 -95.80 -26.34
C GLY A 133 -33.69 -95.12 -24.99
N LYS A 134 -34.19 -95.88 -24.00
CA LYS A 134 -34.46 -95.38 -22.65
C LYS A 134 -33.20 -94.91 -21.92
N ASP A 135 -32.08 -95.62 -22.09
CA ASP A 135 -30.78 -95.22 -21.50
C ASP A 135 -30.26 -93.89 -22.09
N ILE A 136 -30.35 -93.71 -23.42
CA ILE A 136 -29.92 -92.47 -24.08
C ILE A 136 -30.73 -91.26 -23.58
N PHE A 137 -32.05 -91.40 -23.42
CA PHE A 137 -32.90 -90.31 -22.91
C PHE A 137 -32.51 -89.90 -21.48
N ARG A 138 -32.28 -90.87 -20.58
CA ARG A 138 -31.78 -90.60 -19.21
C ARG A 138 -30.45 -89.84 -19.22
N ARG A 139 -29.52 -90.19 -20.12
CA ARG A 139 -28.25 -89.46 -20.26
C ARG A 139 -28.43 -88.01 -20.71
N ILE A 140 -29.35 -87.74 -21.65
CA ILE A 140 -29.63 -86.37 -22.11
C ILE A 140 -30.18 -85.51 -20.96
N MET A 141 -31.10 -86.02 -20.15
CA MET A 141 -31.62 -85.32 -18.97
C MET A 141 -30.49 -84.98 -17.98
N LEU A 142 -29.63 -85.95 -17.65
CA LEU A 142 -28.49 -85.74 -16.76
C LEU A 142 -27.52 -84.68 -17.28
N ILE A 143 -27.22 -84.68 -18.59
CA ILE A 143 -26.35 -83.67 -19.22
C ILE A 143 -26.96 -82.27 -19.12
N ASN A 144 -28.26 -82.12 -19.37
CA ASN A 144 -28.95 -80.83 -19.27
C ASN A 144 -28.98 -80.31 -17.83
N GLU A 145 -29.24 -81.19 -16.85
CA GLU A 145 -29.20 -80.83 -15.44
C GLU A 145 -27.78 -80.39 -15.01
N LEU A 146 -26.75 -81.12 -15.44
CA LEU A 146 -25.34 -80.76 -15.22
C LEU A 146 -24.99 -79.42 -15.87
N LYS A 147 -25.47 -79.15 -17.08
CA LYS A 147 -25.25 -77.88 -17.79
C LYS A 147 -25.87 -76.70 -17.04
N ARG A 148 -27.09 -76.86 -16.49
CA ARG A 148 -27.74 -75.84 -15.65
C ARG A 148 -26.97 -75.61 -14.36
N LYS A 149 -26.57 -76.67 -13.65
CA LYS A 149 -25.74 -76.58 -12.43
C LYS A 149 -24.40 -75.90 -12.71
N LEU A 150 -23.74 -76.22 -13.82
CA LEU A 150 -22.48 -75.62 -14.25
C LEU A 150 -22.62 -74.12 -14.57
N ASN A 151 -23.68 -73.72 -15.28
CA ASN A 151 -23.92 -72.31 -15.59
C ASN A 151 -24.21 -71.48 -14.33
N ASN A 152 -24.99 -72.03 -13.39
CA ASN A 152 -25.22 -71.39 -12.10
C ASN A 152 -23.92 -71.25 -11.28
N ALA A 153 -23.07 -72.28 -11.25
CA ALA A 153 -21.76 -72.22 -10.61
C ALA A 153 -20.84 -71.17 -11.25
N LYS A 154 -20.81 -71.07 -12.59
CA LYS A 154 -20.06 -70.02 -13.31
C LYS A 154 -20.53 -68.61 -12.97
N SER A 155 -21.84 -68.38 -12.94
CA SER A 155 -22.40 -67.08 -12.56
C SER A 155 -22.04 -66.70 -11.12
N ARG A 156 -22.12 -67.66 -10.18
CA ARG A 156 -21.73 -67.45 -8.77
C ARG A 156 -20.23 -67.15 -8.65
N ASN A 157 -19.37 -67.87 -9.36
CA ASN A 157 -17.93 -67.60 -9.41
C ASN A 157 -17.61 -66.18 -9.88
N SER A 158 -18.31 -65.70 -10.91
CA SER A 158 -18.12 -64.34 -11.40
C SER A 158 -18.45 -63.30 -10.32
N ILE A 159 -19.54 -63.47 -9.57
CA ILE A 159 -19.97 -62.55 -8.51
C ILE A 159 -18.97 -62.57 -7.34
N ILE A 160 -18.55 -63.76 -6.92
CA ILE A 160 -17.57 -63.92 -5.83
C ILE A 160 -16.24 -63.24 -6.21
N SER A 161 -15.77 -63.43 -7.44
CA SER A 161 -14.54 -62.79 -7.94
C SER A 161 -14.64 -61.25 -7.97
N ILE A 162 -15.79 -60.69 -8.36
CA ILE A 162 -16.01 -59.24 -8.33
C ILE A 162 -15.97 -58.73 -6.89
N ASN A 163 -16.75 -59.34 -5.98
CA ASN A 163 -16.80 -58.92 -4.57
C ASN A 163 -15.42 -59.05 -3.89
N MET A 164 -14.66 -60.09 -4.24
CA MET A 164 -13.31 -60.30 -3.72
C MET A 164 -12.35 -59.20 -4.20
N ARG A 165 -12.41 -58.82 -5.47
CA ARG A 165 -11.63 -57.69 -6.00
C ARG A 165 -12.02 -56.37 -5.34
N GLU A 166 -13.31 -56.13 -5.15
CA GLU A 166 -13.81 -54.95 -4.44
C GLU A 166 -13.31 -54.91 -2.99
N ALA A 167 -13.37 -56.03 -2.27
CA ALA A 167 -12.86 -56.14 -0.91
C ALA A 167 -11.35 -55.88 -0.84
N PHE A 168 -10.55 -56.42 -1.78
CA PHE A 168 -9.10 -56.13 -1.85
C PHE A 168 -8.82 -54.65 -2.11
N ASN A 169 -9.53 -54.03 -3.06
CA ASN A 169 -9.39 -52.60 -3.33
C ASN A 169 -9.75 -51.75 -2.09
N LYS A 170 -10.79 -52.14 -1.34
CA LYS A 170 -11.16 -51.46 -0.09
C LYS A 170 -10.11 -51.63 1.00
N SER A 171 -9.54 -52.83 1.16
CA SER A 171 -8.42 -53.08 2.08
C SER A 171 -7.21 -52.20 1.74
N GLU A 172 -6.84 -52.10 0.46
CA GLU A 172 -5.76 -51.21 0.02
C GLU A 172 -6.07 -49.75 0.34
N ASN A 173 -7.30 -49.29 0.06
CA ASN A 173 -7.73 -47.93 0.40
C ASN A 173 -7.69 -47.65 1.91
N ILE A 174 -8.12 -48.60 2.75
CA ILE A 174 -8.04 -48.51 4.22
C ILE A 174 -6.59 -48.37 4.67
N SER A 175 -5.68 -49.13 4.08
CA SER A 175 -4.25 -49.08 4.43
C SER A 175 -3.60 -47.72 4.11
N ASN A 176 -4.15 -46.98 3.15
CA ASN A 176 -3.69 -45.64 2.77
C ASN A 176 -4.27 -44.52 3.66
N ILE A 177 -5.22 -44.82 4.55
CA ILE A 177 -5.75 -43.84 5.52
C ILE A 177 -4.74 -43.65 6.64
N LYS A 178 -4.14 -42.46 6.72
CA LYS A 178 -3.08 -42.14 7.67
C LYS A 178 -3.62 -41.90 9.07
N CYS A 179 -4.67 -41.08 9.20
CA CYS A 179 -5.32 -40.69 10.46
C CYS A 179 -4.29 -40.54 11.61
N ASN A 180 -3.27 -39.69 11.39
CA ASN A 180 -2.09 -39.62 12.26
C ASN A 180 -2.06 -38.35 13.11
N VAL A 181 -2.14 -38.53 14.43
CA VAL A 181 -2.17 -37.47 15.44
C VAL A 181 -0.79 -36.81 15.64
N ASP A 182 0.29 -37.58 15.48
CA ASP A 182 1.61 -37.29 16.07
C ASP A 182 2.32 -36.03 15.52
N ASN A 183 1.84 -35.48 14.39
CA ASN A 183 2.45 -34.31 13.73
C ASN A 183 1.55 -33.05 13.73
N ASN A 184 0.56 -32.96 14.60
CA ASN A 184 -0.40 -31.84 14.63
C ASN A 184 -0.38 -31.01 15.92
N HIS A 185 0.43 -31.39 16.91
CA HIS A 185 0.41 -30.78 18.24
C HIS A 185 0.82 -29.29 18.23
N SER A 186 1.65 -28.85 17.29
CA SER A 186 2.03 -27.43 17.14
C SER A 186 0.90 -26.56 16.63
N ILE A 187 -0.11 -27.16 15.99
CA ILE A 187 -1.25 -26.45 15.40
C ILE A 187 -2.44 -26.55 16.34
N LEU A 188 -2.89 -27.77 16.63
CA LEU A 188 -4.15 -28.05 17.31
C LEU A 188 -4.16 -27.61 18.78
N GLU A 189 -5.36 -27.28 19.26
CA GLU A 189 -5.61 -27.10 20.70
C GLU A 189 -5.69 -28.46 21.41
N ASN A 190 -5.36 -28.50 22.71
CA ASN A 190 -5.28 -29.73 23.50
C ASN A 190 -6.56 -30.59 23.41
N PHE A 191 -7.75 -29.97 23.47
CA PHE A 191 -9.02 -30.71 23.37
C PHE A 191 -9.21 -31.37 21.99
N GLN A 192 -8.89 -30.65 20.91
CA GLN A 192 -8.97 -31.20 19.54
C GLN A 192 -7.98 -32.34 19.35
N HIS A 193 -6.77 -32.20 19.90
CA HIS A 193 -5.74 -33.23 19.89
C HIS A 193 -6.19 -34.52 20.58
N GLU A 194 -6.75 -34.44 21.79
CA GLU A 194 -7.23 -35.63 22.52
C GLU A 194 -8.39 -36.32 21.79
N LYS A 195 -9.36 -35.55 21.28
CA LYS A 195 -10.48 -36.13 20.51
C LYS A 195 -10.02 -36.81 19.22
N LEU A 196 -9.06 -36.21 18.52
CA LEU A 196 -8.46 -36.81 17.33
C LEU A 196 -7.67 -38.09 17.67
N LYS A 197 -6.99 -38.10 18.81
CA LYS A 197 -6.27 -39.26 19.33
C LYS A 197 -7.21 -40.43 19.63
N GLU A 198 -8.35 -40.16 20.23
CA GLU A 198 -9.40 -41.17 20.44
C GLU A 198 -9.92 -41.75 19.12
N LEU A 199 -10.25 -40.90 18.13
CA LEU A 199 -10.70 -41.34 16.81
C LEU A 199 -9.62 -42.14 16.07
N SER A 200 -8.37 -41.71 16.13
CA SER A 200 -7.23 -42.40 15.54
C SER A 200 -6.98 -43.76 16.18
N ASN A 201 -7.01 -43.83 17.51
CA ASN A 201 -6.87 -45.09 18.23
C ASN A 201 -8.03 -46.05 17.91
N SER A 202 -9.27 -45.54 17.85
CA SER A 202 -10.44 -46.34 17.47
C SER A 202 -10.29 -46.92 16.06
N PHE A 203 -9.89 -46.11 15.08
CA PHE A 203 -9.63 -46.56 13.72
C PHE A 203 -8.50 -47.60 13.67
N ARG A 204 -7.35 -47.31 14.30
CA ARG A 204 -6.19 -48.21 14.35
C ARG A 204 -6.50 -49.55 15.03
N GLN A 205 -7.30 -49.53 16.10
CA GLN A 205 -7.71 -50.76 16.77
C GLN A 205 -8.58 -51.62 15.85
N LYS A 206 -9.52 -51.01 15.11
CA LYS A 206 -10.35 -51.73 14.14
C LYS A 206 -9.57 -52.22 12.91
N THR A 207 -8.52 -51.52 12.47
CA THR A 207 -7.67 -51.94 11.33
C THR A 207 -6.55 -52.91 11.68
N SER A 208 -6.01 -52.89 12.90
CA SER A 208 -4.92 -53.78 13.34
C SER A 208 -5.33 -55.25 13.45
N ASN A 209 -6.62 -55.56 13.30
CA ASN A 209 -7.12 -56.92 13.23
C ASN A 209 -6.84 -57.52 11.83
N LYS A 210 -5.56 -57.85 11.57
CA LYS A 210 -5.06 -58.49 10.33
C LYS A 210 -5.76 -59.78 9.96
N GLU A 211 -6.52 -60.35 10.89
CA GLU A 211 -7.35 -61.53 10.70
C GLU A 211 -8.23 -61.44 9.44
N ASN A 212 -8.78 -60.26 9.12
CA ASN A 212 -9.63 -60.10 7.93
C ASN A 212 -8.84 -60.09 6.61
N GLU A 213 -7.65 -59.49 6.56
CA GLU A 213 -6.77 -59.50 5.38
C GLU A 213 -6.20 -60.90 5.12
N THR A 214 -5.79 -61.59 6.19
CA THR A 214 -5.35 -62.98 6.13
C THR A 214 -6.47 -63.89 5.64
N LYS A 215 -7.68 -63.79 6.22
CA LYS A 215 -8.87 -64.54 5.77
C LYS A 215 -9.21 -64.26 4.31
N LEU A 216 -9.13 -63.01 3.85
CA LEU A 216 -9.40 -62.66 2.44
C LEU A 216 -8.37 -63.30 1.49
N THR A 217 -7.09 -63.35 1.90
CA THR A 217 -6.01 -64.02 1.15
C THR A 217 -6.17 -65.55 1.14
N GLU A 218 -6.57 -66.13 2.26
CA GLU A 218 -6.93 -67.55 2.37
C GLU A 218 -8.14 -67.90 1.49
N PHE A 219 -9.14 -67.03 1.43
CA PHE A 219 -10.29 -67.19 0.54
C PHE A 219 -9.89 -67.09 -0.93
N GLN A 220 -8.97 -66.19 -1.29
CA GLN A 220 -8.46 -66.07 -2.66
C GLN A 220 -7.75 -67.36 -3.08
N THR A 221 -6.87 -67.86 -2.20
CA THR A 221 -6.16 -69.13 -2.43
C THR A 221 -7.13 -70.31 -2.56
N SER A 222 -8.17 -70.34 -1.72
CA SER A 222 -9.22 -71.36 -1.76
C SER A 222 -10.07 -71.26 -3.03
N PHE A 223 -10.42 -70.06 -3.46
CA PHE A 223 -11.17 -69.78 -4.69
C PHE A 223 -10.38 -70.22 -5.93
N ASP A 224 -9.08 -69.89 -5.99
CA ASP A 224 -8.19 -70.27 -7.09
C ASP A 224 -8.01 -71.80 -7.18
N LYS A 225 -7.88 -72.47 -6.02
CA LYS A 225 -7.72 -73.94 -5.93
C LYS A 225 -9.01 -74.71 -6.25
N ASN A 226 -10.18 -74.18 -5.86
CA ASN A 226 -11.47 -74.88 -5.95
C ASN A 226 -12.33 -74.49 -7.16
N THR A 227 -11.74 -74.00 -8.25
CA THR A 227 -12.42 -73.65 -9.52
C THR A 227 -13.25 -74.79 -10.16
N LYS A 228 -13.29 -75.98 -9.55
CA LYS A 228 -14.05 -77.18 -9.96
C LYS A 228 -15.11 -77.68 -8.95
N SER A 229 -15.27 -77.10 -7.76
CA SER A 229 -16.22 -77.56 -6.71
C SER A 229 -17.45 -76.66 -6.55
N ILE A 230 -18.57 -77.21 -6.06
CA ILE A 230 -19.88 -76.54 -5.83
C ILE A 230 -19.95 -75.84 -4.45
N GLU A 231 -18.95 -76.02 -3.57
CA GLU A 231 -18.87 -75.47 -2.20
C GLU A 231 -18.50 -73.96 -2.12
N LEU A 232 -19.09 -73.14 -2.98
CA LEU A 232 -18.77 -71.70 -3.09
C LEU A 232 -19.71 -70.79 -2.28
N GLU A 233 -20.76 -71.35 -1.67
CA GLU A 233 -21.83 -70.59 -1.03
C GLU A 233 -21.39 -69.96 0.32
N GLY A 234 -20.60 -70.70 1.12
CA GLY A 234 -20.03 -70.18 2.38
C GLY A 234 -19.02 -69.05 2.18
N LEU A 235 -18.18 -69.15 1.13
CA LEU A 235 -17.21 -68.11 0.76
C LEU A 235 -17.89 -66.80 0.39
N GLY A 236 -19.00 -66.86 -0.36
CA GLY A 236 -19.75 -65.67 -0.77
C GLY A 236 -20.33 -64.87 0.40
N PHE A 237 -20.83 -65.54 1.45
CA PHE A 237 -21.36 -64.88 2.64
C PHE A 237 -20.25 -64.23 3.47
N GLN A 238 -19.13 -64.93 3.64
CA GLN A 238 -17.97 -64.42 4.40
C GLN A 238 -17.31 -63.22 3.72
N ILE A 239 -17.19 -63.22 2.39
CA ILE A 239 -16.68 -62.07 1.62
C ILE A 239 -17.61 -60.85 1.78
N LYS A 240 -18.94 -61.03 1.74
CA LYS A 240 -19.90 -59.93 1.99
C LYS A 240 -19.78 -59.37 3.41
N HIS A 241 -19.54 -60.21 4.40
CA HIS A 241 -19.30 -59.76 5.77
C HIS A 241 -18.01 -58.94 5.89
N ILE A 242 -16.91 -59.41 5.29
CA ILE A 242 -15.64 -58.66 5.22
C ILE A 242 -15.85 -57.32 4.48
N ASP A 243 -16.59 -57.31 3.37
CA ASP A 243 -16.91 -56.09 2.62
C ASP A 243 -17.66 -55.05 3.48
N SER A 244 -18.66 -55.50 4.25
CA SER A 244 -19.39 -54.63 5.17
C SER A 244 -18.48 -54.03 6.25
N LEU A 245 -17.56 -54.83 6.81
CA LEU A 245 -16.58 -54.34 7.78
C LEU A 245 -15.63 -53.32 7.14
N PHE A 246 -15.18 -53.55 5.91
CA PHE A 246 -14.36 -52.59 5.17
C PHE A 246 -15.11 -51.29 4.87
N ASN A 247 -16.41 -51.35 4.56
CA ASN A 247 -17.23 -50.14 4.40
C ASN A 247 -17.32 -49.32 5.70
N GLU A 248 -17.49 -49.97 6.85
CA GLU A 248 -17.49 -49.29 8.16
C GLU A 248 -16.12 -48.68 8.50
N LEU A 249 -15.03 -49.39 8.18
CA LEU A 249 -13.67 -48.91 8.36
C LEU A 249 -13.37 -47.70 7.47
N LEU A 250 -13.75 -47.73 6.19
CA LEU A 250 -13.61 -46.58 5.28
C LEU A 250 -14.40 -45.37 5.77
N LYS A 251 -15.61 -45.58 6.30
CA LYS A 251 -16.42 -44.52 6.89
C LYS A 251 -15.73 -43.92 8.13
N THR A 252 -15.27 -44.77 9.06
CA THR A 252 -14.58 -44.33 10.29
C THR A 252 -13.28 -43.59 9.95
N GLY A 253 -12.51 -44.10 8.99
CA GLY A 253 -11.29 -43.46 8.51
C GLY A 253 -11.57 -42.12 7.83
N LYS A 254 -12.65 -42.02 7.05
CA LYS A 254 -13.10 -40.75 6.45
C LYS A 254 -13.48 -39.74 7.52
N GLU A 255 -14.25 -40.14 8.52
CA GLU A 255 -14.63 -39.30 9.66
C GLU A 255 -13.41 -38.77 10.41
N CYS A 256 -12.39 -39.60 10.63
CA CYS A 256 -11.12 -39.16 11.23
C CYS A 256 -10.42 -38.09 10.39
N GLU A 257 -10.28 -38.29 9.08
CA GLU A 257 -9.57 -37.36 8.18
C GLU A 257 -10.33 -36.03 8.02
N VAL A 258 -11.67 -36.07 7.97
CA VAL A 258 -12.52 -34.86 8.01
C VAL A 258 -12.30 -34.11 9.31
N PHE A 259 -12.35 -34.80 10.46
CA PHE A 259 -12.14 -34.18 11.76
C PHE A 259 -10.74 -33.55 11.87
N MET A 260 -9.71 -34.23 11.36
CA MET A 260 -8.35 -33.69 11.28
C MET A 260 -8.29 -32.41 10.46
N TYR A 261 -8.82 -32.42 9.24
CA TYR A 261 -8.84 -31.26 8.35
C TYR A 261 -9.57 -30.08 8.99
N THR A 262 -10.79 -30.29 9.49
CA THR A 262 -11.59 -29.21 10.10
C THR A 262 -10.90 -28.63 11.33
N SER A 263 -10.33 -29.48 12.20
CA SER A 263 -9.63 -29.01 13.40
C SER A 263 -8.38 -28.18 13.06
N VAL A 264 -7.58 -28.63 12.07
CA VAL A 264 -6.41 -27.89 11.59
C VAL A 264 -6.82 -26.54 10.99
N LYS A 265 -7.85 -26.54 10.14
CA LYS A 265 -8.40 -25.33 9.51
C LYS A 265 -8.89 -24.32 10.54
N GLU A 266 -9.72 -24.74 11.50
CA GLU A 266 -10.25 -23.87 12.55
C GLU A 266 -9.15 -23.30 13.44
N SER A 267 -8.19 -24.12 13.84
CA SER A 267 -7.07 -23.71 14.68
C SER A 267 -6.15 -22.70 13.99
N ILE A 268 -5.77 -22.96 12.73
CA ILE A 268 -5.00 -21.99 11.93
C ILE A 268 -5.77 -20.68 11.79
N ASN A 269 -7.08 -20.74 11.54
CA ASN A 269 -7.91 -19.54 11.39
C ASN A 269 -8.00 -18.72 12.69
N SER A 270 -8.10 -19.36 13.86
CA SER A 270 -8.10 -18.65 15.15
C SER A 270 -6.76 -17.98 15.42
N LYS A 271 -5.64 -18.67 15.15
CA LYS A 271 -4.28 -18.12 15.28
C LYS A 271 -4.06 -16.93 14.35
N ILE A 272 -4.46 -17.04 13.08
CA ILE A 272 -4.39 -15.93 12.11
C ILE A 272 -5.16 -14.70 12.62
N LYS A 273 -6.36 -14.90 13.17
CA LYS A 273 -7.18 -13.81 13.70
C LYS A 273 -6.48 -13.09 14.86
N ASN A 274 -5.93 -13.85 15.81
CA ASN A 274 -5.20 -13.30 16.95
C ASN A 274 -3.92 -12.56 16.50
N ASP A 275 -3.16 -13.16 15.58
CA ASP A 275 -1.95 -12.56 15.04
C ASP A 275 -2.24 -11.24 14.31
N LEU A 276 -3.29 -11.19 13.49
CA LEU A 276 -3.70 -9.95 12.80
C LEU A 276 -4.07 -8.84 13.78
N GLU A 277 -4.71 -9.14 14.91
CA GLU A 277 -5.03 -8.13 15.92
C GLU A 277 -3.76 -7.50 16.51
N ILE A 278 -2.79 -8.35 16.88
CA ILE A 278 -1.49 -7.91 17.44
C ILE A 278 -0.71 -7.10 16.39
N ILE A 279 -0.67 -7.57 15.14
CA ILE A 279 0.05 -6.92 14.04
C ILE A 279 -0.53 -5.54 13.74
N ASN A 280 -1.86 -5.40 13.75
CA ASN A 280 -2.50 -4.11 13.54
C ASN A 280 -2.15 -3.10 14.65
N LYS A 281 -2.06 -3.54 15.91
CA LYS A 281 -1.59 -2.69 17.02
C LYS A 281 -0.14 -2.26 16.79
N LYS A 282 0.75 -3.20 16.46
CA LYS A 282 2.16 -2.93 16.12
C LYS A 282 2.30 -1.96 14.94
N LYS A 283 1.44 -2.07 13.93
CA LYS A 283 1.40 -1.16 12.76
C LYS A 283 1.06 0.28 13.16
N ILE A 284 0.06 0.47 14.02
CA ILE A 284 -0.32 1.81 14.50
C ILE A 284 0.84 2.41 15.32
N LEU A 285 1.38 1.66 16.28
CA LEU A 285 2.50 2.12 17.12
C LEU A 285 3.75 2.46 16.29
N ALA A 286 4.10 1.63 15.29
CA ALA A 286 5.21 1.91 14.39
C ALA A 286 5.05 3.23 13.65
N GLN A 287 3.83 3.57 13.20
CA GLN A 287 3.53 4.84 12.55
C GLN A 287 3.59 6.03 13.51
N GLU A 288 3.09 5.86 14.74
CA GLU A 288 3.22 6.88 15.79
C GLU A 288 4.69 7.17 16.11
N TYR A 289 5.52 6.14 16.19
CA TYR A 289 6.96 6.29 16.46
C TYR A 289 7.68 6.99 15.31
N LEU A 290 7.37 6.63 14.07
CA LEU A 290 7.91 7.34 12.90
C LEU A 290 7.52 8.82 12.90
N THR A 291 6.26 9.11 13.24
CA THR A 291 5.74 10.49 13.32
C THR A 291 6.44 11.27 14.42
N HIS A 292 6.64 10.65 15.59
CA HIS A 292 7.39 11.23 16.70
C HIS A 292 8.81 11.62 16.26
N VAL A 293 9.56 10.72 15.61
CA VAL A 293 10.93 11.00 15.12
C VAL A 293 10.97 12.19 14.16
N ARG A 294 10.04 12.24 13.19
CA ARG A 294 9.97 13.36 12.24
C ARG A 294 9.64 14.68 12.93
N ASN A 295 8.67 14.68 13.83
CA ASN A 295 8.25 15.88 14.56
C ASN A 295 9.37 16.40 15.49
N SER A 296 10.12 15.50 16.12
CA SER A 296 11.29 15.85 16.95
C SER A 296 12.37 16.51 16.11
N TYR A 297 12.71 15.93 14.96
CA TYR A 297 13.68 16.51 14.02
C TYR A 297 13.30 17.92 13.57
N ASP A 298 12.05 18.11 13.13
CA ASP A 298 11.55 19.40 12.66
C ASP A 298 11.51 20.43 13.80
N SER A 299 11.06 20.01 14.98
CA SER A 299 11.01 20.86 16.17
C SER A 299 12.38 21.35 16.60
N ILE A 300 13.36 20.46 16.70
CA ILE A 300 14.73 20.81 17.13
C ILE A 300 15.36 21.78 16.13
N ASN A 301 15.24 21.51 14.83
CA ASN A 301 15.80 22.41 13.82
C ASN A 301 15.09 23.77 13.77
N SER A 302 13.78 23.81 14.06
CA SER A 302 13.04 25.06 14.23
C SER A 302 13.53 25.86 15.45
N ASP A 303 13.75 25.19 16.58
CA ASP A 303 14.29 25.81 17.80
C ASP A 303 15.71 26.36 17.54
N ILE A 304 16.58 25.58 16.88
CA ILE A 304 17.93 25.99 16.45
C ILE A 304 17.87 27.23 15.53
N THR A 305 17.00 27.19 14.52
CA THR A 305 16.83 28.32 13.57
C THR A 305 16.40 29.59 14.30
N THR A 306 15.51 29.46 15.29
CA THR A 306 15.03 30.58 16.10
C THR A 306 16.14 31.18 16.95
N LEU A 307 16.95 30.35 17.62
CA LEU A 307 18.09 30.80 18.42
C LEU A 307 19.19 31.44 17.56
N ASN A 308 19.52 30.83 16.42
CA ASN A 308 20.58 31.30 15.52
C ASN A 308 20.31 32.71 14.95
N LYS A 309 19.04 33.16 14.90
CA LYS A 309 18.70 34.56 14.55
C LYS A 309 19.31 35.58 15.51
N TYR A 310 19.58 35.18 16.75
CA TYR A 310 20.08 36.06 17.81
C TYR A 310 21.54 35.77 18.22
N PHE A 311 22.09 34.61 17.88
CA PHE A 311 23.43 34.19 18.31
C PHE A 311 24.57 34.64 17.37
N TYR A 312 24.25 35.25 16.23
CA TYR A 312 25.21 35.78 15.25
C TYR A 312 26.34 34.79 14.91
N ALA A 313 27.57 35.02 15.37
CA ALA A 313 28.74 34.20 15.08
C ALA A 313 28.78 32.88 15.87
N LYS A 314 27.98 32.72 16.92
CA LYS A 314 27.92 31.51 17.76
C LYS A 314 26.78 30.59 17.32
N GLN A 315 26.77 30.19 16.05
CA GLN A 315 25.68 29.39 15.49
C GLN A 315 25.71 27.94 16.00
N ILE A 316 24.53 27.42 16.32
CA ILE A 316 24.31 26.02 16.62
C ILE A 316 24.18 25.26 15.30
N SER A 317 24.90 24.14 15.16
CA SER A 317 24.77 23.24 14.01
C SER A 317 23.37 22.61 13.96
N ASN A 318 22.86 22.34 12.77
CA ASN A 318 21.58 21.65 12.61
C ASN A 318 21.61 20.25 13.23
N TYR A 319 20.43 19.73 13.58
CA TYR A 319 20.25 18.34 13.97
C TYR A 319 20.23 17.45 12.73
N GLU A 320 20.98 16.34 12.77
CA GLU A 320 21.18 15.48 11.62
C GLU A 320 19.95 14.63 11.28
N LYS A 321 19.72 14.39 9.99
CA LYS A 321 18.57 13.62 9.48
C LYS A 321 18.75 12.10 9.58
N THR A 322 19.92 11.64 10.01
CA THR A 322 20.34 10.22 10.04
C THR A 322 19.30 9.30 10.69
N ILE A 323 18.73 9.71 11.83
CA ILE A 323 17.74 8.91 12.56
C ILE A 323 16.35 8.89 11.88
N VAL A 324 15.97 9.99 11.23
CA VAL A 324 14.75 10.06 10.42
C VAL A 324 14.86 9.11 9.23
N ASP A 325 16.01 9.08 8.57
CA ASP A 325 16.26 8.20 7.43
C ASP A 325 16.27 6.72 7.84
N GLU A 326 16.88 6.40 8.98
CA GLU A 326 16.84 5.05 9.58
C GLU A 326 15.40 4.62 9.94
N ALA A 327 14.62 5.51 10.57
CA ALA A 327 13.22 5.24 10.92
C ALA A 327 12.34 5.02 9.66
N ASN A 328 12.55 5.82 8.60
CA ASN A 328 11.85 5.67 7.33
C ASN A 328 12.16 4.31 6.66
N ALA A 329 13.43 3.91 6.67
CA ALA A 329 13.85 2.64 6.10
C ALA A 329 13.19 1.45 6.84
N LEU A 330 13.26 1.45 8.17
CA LEU A 330 12.62 0.41 9.00
C LEU A 330 11.10 0.37 8.81
N SER A 331 10.44 1.53 8.71
CA SER A 331 9.00 1.59 8.44
C SER A 331 8.63 1.00 7.07
N THR A 332 9.49 1.17 6.07
CA THR A 332 9.30 0.59 4.73
C THR A 332 9.47 -0.92 4.79
N GLU A 333 10.56 -1.39 5.40
CA GLU A 333 10.84 -2.83 5.61
C GLU A 333 9.70 -3.52 6.38
N PHE A 334 9.15 -2.86 7.40
CA PHE A 334 8.02 -3.40 8.17
C PHE A 334 6.73 -3.49 7.35
N THR A 335 6.46 -2.48 6.52
CA THR A 335 5.29 -2.49 5.63
C THR A 335 5.39 -3.61 4.60
N GLU A 336 6.57 -3.83 4.04
CA GLU A 336 6.84 -4.96 3.13
C GLU A 336 6.64 -6.30 3.85
N ALA A 337 7.19 -6.47 5.06
CA ALA A 337 7.01 -7.68 5.85
C ALA A 337 5.54 -7.97 6.19
N ILE A 338 4.74 -6.95 6.49
CA ILE A 338 3.28 -7.08 6.69
C ILE A 338 2.60 -7.56 5.41
N ASN A 339 2.93 -6.97 4.26
CA ASN A 339 2.34 -7.37 2.97
C ASN A 339 2.67 -8.83 2.63
N GLU A 340 3.90 -9.27 2.90
CA GLU A 340 4.29 -10.69 2.74
C GLU A 340 3.51 -11.62 3.66
N PHE A 341 3.32 -11.22 4.93
CA PHE A 341 2.52 -11.97 5.90
C PHE A 341 1.04 -12.08 5.47
N GLU A 342 0.43 -10.97 5.04
CA GLU A 342 -0.94 -10.93 4.50
C GLU A 342 -1.07 -11.78 3.23
N GLY A 343 -0.04 -11.78 2.37
CA GLY A 343 0.04 -12.65 1.20
C GLY A 343 -0.02 -14.14 1.57
N LYS A 344 0.68 -14.55 2.63
CA LYS A 344 0.60 -15.94 3.15
C LYS A 344 -0.75 -16.28 3.78
N ILE A 345 -1.39 -15.33 4.46
CA ILE A 345 -2.77 -15.51 4.92
C ILE A 345 -3.71 -15.76 3.74
N LYS A 346 -3.54 -15.04 2.62
CA LYS A 346 -4.35 -15.23 1.42
C LYS A 346 -4.16 -16.65 0.86
N GLU A 347 -2.92 -17.13 0.71
CA GLU A 347 -2.65 -18.51 0.27
C GLU A 347 -3.34 -19.56 1.15
N ILE A 348 -3.36 -19.36 2.48
CA ILE A 348 -4.08 -20.24 3.42
C ILE A 348 -5.59 -20.18 3.21
N LYS A 349 -6.16 -18.99 3.03
CA LYS A 349 -7.60 -18.82 2.76
C LYS A 349 -8.03 -19.43 1.44
N ASP A 350 -7.18 -19.34 0.41
CA ASP A 350 -7.43 -19.97 -0.89
C ASP A 350 -7.49 -21.50 -0.74
N GLU A 351 -6.61 -22.09 0.08
CA GLU A 351 -6.66 -23.52 0.40
C GLU A 351 -7.94 -23.91 1.16
N PHE A 352 -8.38 -23.08 2.12
CA PHE A 352 -9.64 -23.30 2.85
C PHE A 352 -10.88 -23.30 1.95
N MET A 353 -10.83 -22.61 0.80
CA MET A 353 -11.89 -22.55 -0.20
C MET A 353 -11.80 -23.70 -1.22
N ALA A 354 -10.59 -24.14 -1.53
CA ALA A 354 -10.36 -25.20 -2.51
C ALA A 354 -10.81 -26.59 -2.02
N VAL A 355 -10.64 -26.88 -0.72
CA VAL A 355 -10.95 -28.20 -0.13
C VAL A 355 -12.03 -28.05 0.96
N ASN A 356 -13.01 -28.97 0.97
CA ASN A 356 -14.07 -29.01 1.97
C ASN A 356 -14.24 -30.41 2.57
N GLU A 357 -15.10 -30.53 3.58
CA GLU A 357 -15.33 -31.77 4.34
C GLU A 357 -15.88 -32.92 3.48
N LYS A 358 -16.40 -32.63 2.29
CA LYS A 358 -16.93 -33.63 1.34
C LYS A 358 -15.90 -34.09 0.29
N ALA A 359 -14.69 -33.53 0.28
CA ALA A 359 -13.62 -33.94 -0.64
C ALA A 359 -13.22 -35.41 -0.44
N GLU A 360 -12.38 -36.00 -1.28
CA GLU A 360 -11.88 -37.37 -1.07
C GLU A 360 -10.87 -37.44 0.09
N ILE A 361 -10.52 -38.64 0.58
CA ILE A 361 -9.56 -38.80 1.69
C ILE A 361 -8.17 -38.25 1.33
N SER A 362 -7.70 -38.56 0.12
CA SER A 362 -6.41 -38.11 -0.42
C SER A 362 -6.32 -36.57 -0.45
N ASP A 363 -7.37 -35.90 -0.92
CA ASP A 363 -7.45 -34.44 -0.98
C ASP A 363 -7.39 -33.80 0.41
N LEU A 364 -8.12 -34.35 1.39
CA LEU A 364 -8.06 -33.87 2.78
C LEU A 364 -6.65 -34.01 3.36
N GLN A 365 -6.01 -35.17 3.17
CA GLN A 365 -4.67 -35.43 3.67
C GLN A 365 -3.63 -34.49 3.04
N ASN A 366 -3.72 -34.28 1.72
CA ASN A 366 -2.84 -33.36 0.99
C ASN A 366 -3.06 -31.91 1.44
N SER A 367 -4.31 -31.50 1.66
CA SER A 367 -4.66 -30.17 2.14
C SER A 367 -4.11 -29.92 3.55
N VAL A 368 -4.26 -30.88 4.47
CA VAL A 368 -3.69 -30.78 5.82
C VAL A 368 -2.17 -30.58 5.78
N GLU A 369 -1.45 -31.33 4.95
CA GLU A 369 -0.01 -31.19 4.81
C GLU A 369 0.39 -29.82 4.21
N LYS A 370 -0.35 -29.35 3.21
CA LYS A 370 -0.14 -28.03 2.62
C LYS A 370 -0.41 -26.91 3.64
N LEU A 371 -1.49 -27.01 4.40
CA LEU A 371 -1.84 -26.05 5.46
C LEU A 371 -0.79 -25.99 6.57
N LYS A 372 -0.21 -27.12 6.97
CA LYS A 372 0.93 -27.16 7.90
C LYS A 372 2.12 -26.38 7.38
N ASN A 373 2.51 -26.65 6.14
CA ASN A 373 3.65 -26.00 5.51
C ASN A 373 3.43 -24.49 5.37
N LEU A 374 2.24 -24.07 4.94
CA LEU A 374 1.86 -22.66 4.87
C LEU A 374 1.84 -21.99 6.26
N HIS A 375 1.34 -22.67 7.29
CA HIS A 375 1.34 -22.12 8.65
C HIS A 375 2.75 -21.95 9.24
N ASN A 376 3.67 -22.88 8.95
CA ASN A 376 5.07 -22.75 9.34
C ASN A 376 5.73 -21.56 8.64
N LEU A 377 5.49 -21.37 7.33
CA LEU A 377 5.97 -20.20 6.59
C LEU A 377 5.39 -18.89 7.14
N LEU A 378 4.09 -18.87 7.46
CA LEU A 378 3.43 -17.74 8.09
C LEU A 378 4.07 -17.38 9.45
N SER A 379 4.36 -18.40 10.27
CA SER A 379 5.01 -18.23 11.57
C SER A 379 6.42 -17.64 11.44
N ASN A 380 7.19 -18.06 10.43
CA ASN A 380 8.49 -17.47 10.13
C ASN A 380 8.39 -16.01 9.70
N LYS A 381 7.39 -15.66 8.86
CA LYS A 381 7.15 -14.27 8.45
C LYS A 381 6.75 -13.39 9.64
N LYS A 382 5.91 -13.90 10.55
CA LYS A 382 5.58 -13.23 11.81
C LYS A 382 6.84 -12.95 12.64
N TYR A 383 7.72 -13.94 12.80
CA TYR A 383 8.97 -13.77 13.55
C TYR A 383 9.88 -12.69 12.94
N SER A 384 10.07 -12.70 11.62
CA SER A 384 10.87 -11.65 10.94
C SER A 384 10.27 -10.25 11.14
N MET A 385 8.95 -10.12 11.03
CA MET A 385 8.24 -8.87 11.28
C MET A 385 8.35 -8.42 12.74
N ASP A 386 8.30 -9.34 13.71
CA ASP A 386 8.53 -9.03 15.13
C ASP A 386 9.96 -8.50 15.38
N GLU A 387 10.98 -9.05 14.71
CA GLU A 387 12.36 -8.55 14.78
C GLU A 387 12.50 -7.12 14.20
N ILE A 388 11.80 -6.82 13.11
CA ILE A 388 11.78 -5.45 12.54
C ILE A 388 11.07 -4.49 13.50
N TYR A 389 9.94 -4.90 14.08
CA TYR A 389 9.19 -4.08 15.05
C TYR A 389 10.03 -3.74 16.28
N LYS A 390 10.85 -4.69 16.78
CA LYS A 390 11.81 -4.41 17.86
C LYS A 390 12.75 -3.26 17.52
N LYS A 391 13.30 -3.25 16.30
CA LYS A 391 14.20 -2.18 15.84
C LYS A 391 13.47 -0.85 15.73
N ILE A 392 12.24 -0.84 15.20
CA ILE A 392 11.39 0.36 15.16
C ILE A 392 11.16 0.90 16.57
N ASN A 393 10.85 0.04 17.53
CA ASN A 393 10.64 0.52 18.89
C ASN A 393 11.91 1.15 19.50
N LEU A 394 13.06 0.51 19.30
CA LEU A 394 14.35 1.05 19.75
C LEU A 394 14.70 2.40 19.11
N ILE A 395 14.19 2.70 17.91
CA ILE A 395 14.41 3.99 17.24
C ILE A 395 13.81 5.15 18.04
N LYS A 396 12.66 4.95 18.69
CA LYS A 396 12.02 5.98 19.50
C LYS A 396 12.87 6.32 20.72
N LEU A 397 13.38 5.32 21.44
CA LEU A 397 14.29 5.55 22.57
C LEU A 397 15.60 6.21 22.11
N LYS A 398 16.14 5.77 20.97
CA LYS A 398 17.33 6.37 20.35
C LYS A 398 17.11 7.85 20.01
N GLU A 399 15.94 8.21 19.50
CA GLU A 399 15.55 9.59 19.21
C GLU A 399 15.47 10.44 20.46
N ILE A 400 14.76 9.99 21.51
CA ILE A 400 14.68 10.70 22.79
C ILE A 400 16.09 11.00 23.35
N LYS A 401 16.98 10.01 23.28
CA LYS A 401 18.38 10.14 23.73
C LYS A 401 19.18 11.13 22.88
N GLN A 402 19.06 11.07 21.56
CA GLN A 402 19.76 11.99 20.66
C GLN A 402 19.23 13.42 20.74
N SER A 403 17.90 13.58 20.80
CA SER A 403 17.22 14.84 21.09
C SER A 403 17.76 15.48 22.37
N THR A 404 17.84 14.71 23.46
CA THR A 404 18.39 15.18 24.75
C THR A 404 19.83 15.67 24.61
N LYS A 405 20.68 14.91 23.93
CA LYS A 405 22.07 15.32 23.66
C LYS A 405 22.13 16.60 22.85
N LYS A 406 21.31 16.72 21.80
CA LYS A 406 21.28 17.92 20.97
C LYS A 406 20.82 19.15 21.75
N TYR A 407 19.85 19.00 22.65
CA TYR A 407 19.45 20.09 23.55
C TYR A 407 20.54 20.46 24.56
N ASN A 408 21.37 19.52 25.01
CA ASN A 408 22.57 19.84 25.79
C ASN A 408 23.57 20.68 24.96
N ASP A 409 23.81 20.34 23.70
CA ASP A 409 24.68 21.14 22.82
C ASP A 409 24.11 22.55 22.60
N ILE A 410 22.80 22.67 22.39
CA ILE A 410 22.09 23.95 22.30
C ILE A 410 22.30 24.76 23.59
N MET A 411 22.19 24.10 24.75
CA MET A 411 22.35 24.72 26.06
C MET A 411 23.76 25.25 26.29
N GLU A 412 24.79 24.51 25.86
CA GLU A 412 26.18 24.92 25.97
C GLU A 412 26.43 26.22 25.18
N VAL A 413 26.00 26.26 23.91
CA VAL A 413 26.15 27.46 23.07
C VAL A 413 25.34 28.62 23.64
N PHE A 414 24.11 28.39 24.07
CA PHE A 414 23.26 29.43 24.64
C PHE A 414 23.87 30.00 25.94
N ASN A 415 24.36 29.14 26.83
CA ASN A 415 25.03 29.60 28.04
C ASN A 415 26.29 30.42 27.73
N ASN A 416 27.05 30.06 26.70
CA ASN A 416 28.19 30.84 26.23
C ASN A 416 27.78 32.21 25.65
N VAL A 417 26.62 32.31 24.97
CA VAL A 417 26.07 33.59 24.50
C VAL A 417 25.69 34.49 25.68
N VAL A 418 24.97 33.95 26.67
CA VAL A 418 24.53 34.71 27.86
C VAL A 418 25.72 35.14 28.72
N THR A 419 26.74 34.28 28.85
CA THR A 419 27.96 34.60 29.59
C THR A 419 28.74 35.74 28.93
N THR A 420 28.94 35.70 27.61
CA THR A 420 29.60 36.81 26.89
C THR A 420 28.78 38.10 26.98
N GLN A 421 27.45 38.01 26.88
CA GLN A 421 26.61 39.19 27.07
C GLN A 421 26.82 39.81 28.47
N LYS A 422 26.96 38.99 29.52
CA LYS A 422 27.25 39.47 30.88
C LYS A 422 28.53 40.28 30.94
N GLU A 423 29.60 39.77 30.33
CA GLU A 423 30.91 40.43 30.28
C GLU A 423 30.83 41.77 29.56
N GLU A 424 30.14 41.83 28.43
CA GLU A 424 29.94 43.07 27.67
C GLU A 424 29.11 44.10 28.44
N LEU A 425 28.05 43.67 29.13
CA LEU A 425 27.22 44.54 29.98
C LEU A 425 28.01 45.11 31.16
N LEU A 426 28.83 44.29 31.82
CA LEU A 426 29.70 44.77 32.91
C LEU A 426 30.73 45.78 32.41
N LYS A 427 31.34 45.53 31.24
CA LYS A 427 32.25 46.48 30.60
C LYS A 427 31.54 47.79 30.25
N ASN A 428 30.33 47.72 29.71
CA ASN A 428 29.54 48.91 29.38
C ASN A 428 29.15 49.70 30.64
N LYS A 429 28.80 49.01 31.72
CA LYS A 429 28.54 49.63 33.03
C LYS A 429 29.74 50.42 33.55
N HIS A 430 30.95 49.84 33.47
CA HIS A 430 32.17 50.55 33.84
C HIS A 430 32.41 51.80 32.97
N ASN A 431 32.19 51.72 31.66
CA ASN A 431 32.31 52.87 30.76
C ASN A 431 31.30 53.99 31.12
N ILE A 432 30.07 53.62 31.49
CA ILE A 432 29.05 54.56 31.94
C ILE A 432 29.50 55.26 33.22
N ASP A 433 29.97 54.49 34.22
CA ASP A 433 30.47 55.03 35.49
C ASP A 433 31.63 56.02 35.25
N ASP A 434 32.57 55.69 34.36
CA ASP A 434 33.69 56.57 33.99
C ASP A 434 33.22 57.89 33.36
N VAL A 435 32.28 57.83 32.41
CA VAL A 435 31.69 59.02 31.77
C VAL A 435 30.96 59.89 32.79
N ILE A 436 30.22 59.28 33.73
CA ILE A 436 29.55 59.99 34.82
C ILE A 436 30.56 60.69 35.73
N GLN A 437 31.68 60.04 36.08
CA GLN A 437 32.73 60.67 36.89
C GLN A 437 33.38 61.86 36.15
N ILE A 438 33.61 61.75 34.84
CA ILE A 438 34.09 62.86 34.02
C ILE A 438 33.10 64.02 34.06
N LEU A 439 31.80 63.75 33.88
CA LEU A 439 30.77 64.78 33.92
C LEU A 439 30.65 65.46 35.29
N LYS A 440 30.78 64.72 36.39
CA LYS A 440 30.84 65.29 37.75
C LYS A 440 32.05 66.21 37.95
N GLY A 441 33.22 65.81 37.42
CA GLY A 441 34.40 66.68 37.42
C GLY A 441 34.16 67.97 36.63
N LYS A 442 33.52 67.86 35.46
CA LYS A 442 33.16 69.01 34.63
C LYS A 442 32.12 69.92 35.26
N GLU A 443 31.18 69.37 36.03
CA GLU A 443 30.23 70.15 36.81
C GLU A 443 30.95 71.05 37.84
N ILE A 444 31.94 70.53 38.55
CA ILE A 444 32.77 71.30 39.48
C ILE A 444 33.60 72.37 38.75
N GLU A 445 34.17 72.03 37.58
CA GLU A 445 34.86 73.02 36.74
C GLU A 445 33.92 74.17 36.33
N LEU A 446 32.66 73.83 36.00
CA LEU A 446 31.62 74.77 35.61
C LEU A 446 31.25 75.72 36.77
N ASP A 447 31.10 75.19 37.99
CA ASP A 447 30.80 75.97 39.20
C ASP A 447 31.90 77.01 39.49
N ASN A 448 33.15 76.74 39.07
CA ASN A 448 34.29 77.66 39.25
C ASN A 448 34.49 78.65 38.08
N ALA A 449 33.83 78.46 36.94
CA ALA A 449 34.00 79.30 35.76
C ALA A 449 33.32 80.68 35.86
N ASP A 450 32.38 80.85 36.82
CA ASP A 450 31.47 82.00 36.98
C ASP A 450 32.09 83.26 37.64
N SER A 451 33.40 83.28 37.93
CA SER A 451 33.95 84.24 38.91
C SER A 451 34.55 85.55 38.37
N SER A 452 34.89 85.69 37.07
CA SER A 452 35.64 86.88 36.60
C SER A 452 35.03 87.66 35.43
N PHE A 453 34.06 87.08 34.70
CA PHE A 453 33.51 87.63 33.45
C PHE A 453 34.54 88.06 32.40
N LEU A 454 35.82 87.68 32.53
CA LEU A 454 36.88 87.96 31.55
C LEU A 454 36.79 87.00 30.34
N MET A 455 37.39 87.37 29.21
CA MET A 455 37.45 86.51 28.01
C MET A 455 38.07 85.14 28.29
N GLU A 456 39.06 85.08 29.18
CA GLU A 456 39.66 83.82 29.62
C GLU A 456 38.64 82.90 30.30
N SER A 457 37.72 83.46 31.11
CA SER A 457 36.61 82.70 31.72
C SER A 457 35.58 82.24 30.69
N ILE A 458 35.28 83.05 29.67
CA ILE A 458 34.36 82.68 28.58
C ILE A 458 34.95 81.54 27.75
N ASN A 459 36.21 81.64 27.33
CA ASN A 459 36.90 80.59 26.58
C ASN A 459 37.01 79.29 27.40
N LYS A 460 37.27 79.41 28.70
CA LYS A 460 37.30 78.26 29.62
C LYS A 460 35.92 77.60 29.73
N PHE A 461 34.85 78.40 29.84
CA PHE A 461 33.47 77.89 29.85
C PHE A 461 33.10 77.19 28.55
N GLU A 462 33.40 77.77 27.39
CA GLU A 462 33.09 77.15 26.09
C GLU A 462 33.79 75.79 25.93
N LYS A 463 35.04 75.69 26.38
CA LYS A 463 35.78 74.41 26.41
C LYS A 463 35.10 73.39 27.32
N ILE A 464 34.73 73.78 28.55
CA ILE A 464 34.03 72.88 29.49
C ILE A 464 32.67 72.45 28.91
N ASN A 465 31.91 73.37 28.34
CA ASN A 465 30.62 73.07 27.72
C ASN A 465 30.76 72.05 26.57
N ASN A 466 31.72 72.24 25.67
CA ASN A 466 31.99 71.30 24.59
C ASN A 466 32.38 69.91 25.12
N ASP A 467 33.18 69.85 26.18
CA ASP A 467 33.53 68.59 26.87
C ASP A 467 32.28 67.93 27.47
N VAL A 468 31.40 68.68 28.15
CA VAL A 468 30.15 68.17 28.73
C VAL A 468 29.23 67.62 27.65
N ILE A 469 28.95 68.38 26.59
CA ILE A 469 28.09 67.94 25.48
C ILE A 469 28.65 66.68 24.80
N THR A 470 29.97 66.59 24.62
CA THR A 470 30.61 65.41 24.05
C THR A 470 30.45 64.18 24.93
N ASN A 471 30.61 64.31 26.25
CA ASN A 471 30.45 63.21 27.18
C ASN A 471 28.97 62.81 27.38
N ILE A 472 28.03 63.74 27.34
CA ILE A 472 26.58 63.44 27.30
C ILE A 472 26.24 62.58 26.07
N ARG A 473 26.77 62.93 24.89
CA ARG A 473 26.56 62.12 23.67
C ARG A 473 27.09 60.70 23.82
N LYS A 474 28.32 60.55 24.36
CA LYS A 474 28.89 59.23 24.66
C LYS A 474 28.02 58.44 25.64
N LEU A 475 27.52 59.07 26.70
CA LEU A 475 26.63 58.44 27.67
C LEU A 475 25.34 57.92 27.01
N GLN A 476 24.71 58.74 26.14
CA GLN A 476 23.52 58.34 25.38
C GLN A 476 23.78 57.15 24.44
N GLU A 477 24.96 57.06 23.82
CA GLU A 477 25.35 55.91 22.99
C GLU A 477 25.48 54.63 23.83
N LEU A 478 26.12 54.72 24.99
CA LEU A 478 26.29 53.59 25.93
C LEU A 478 24.94 53.12 26.51
N GLU A 479 24.03 54.05 26.84
CA GLU A 479 22.66 53.71 27.21
C GLU A 479 21.88 53.07 26.06
N GLY A 480 22.06 53.55 24.84
CA GLY A 480 21.45 52.99 23.64
C GLY A 480 21.83 51.52 23.44
N TYR A 481 23.10 51.19 23.67
CA TYR A 481 23.58 49.80 23.70
C TYR A 481 22.88 48.98 24.79
N ASN A 482 22.81 49.48 26.04
CA ASN A 482 22.10 48.81 27.13
C ASN A 482 20.61 48.55 26.80
N LYS A 483 19.92 49.54 26.23
CA LYS A 483 18.51 49.41 25.81
C LYS A 483 18.35 48.32 24.73
N SER A 484 19.30 48.22 23.80
CA SER A 484 19.32 47.18 22.76
C SER A 484 19.57 45.78 23.36
N GLU A 485 20.56 45.65 24.23
CA GLU A 485 20.88 44.37 24.89
C GLU A 485 19.73 43.89 25.80
N ASN A 486 19.03 44.80 26.48
CA ASN A 486 17.87 44.45 27.29
C ASN A 486 16.74 43.81 26.46
N LYS A 487 16.54 44.27 25.22
CA LYS A 487 15.58 43.62 24.30
C LYS A 487 16.02 42.18 23.99
N LYS A 488 17.32 41.94 23.80
CA LYS A 488 17.86 40.58 23.59
C LYS A 488 17.68 39.70 24.82
N VAL A 489 17.88 40.23 26.04
CA VAL A 489 17.67 39.47 27.28
C VAL A 489 16.24 38.96 27.42
N LYS A 490 15.23 39.76 27.03
CA LYS A 490 13.84 39.31 27.01
C LYS A 490 13.62 38.16 26.02
N VAL A 491 14.19 38.28 24.82
CA VAL A 491 14.16 37.18 23.83
C VAL A 491 14.88 35.93 24.35
N TYR A 492 16.00 36.08 25.05
CA TYR A 492 16.70 34.95 25.66
C TYR A 492 15.87 34.29 26.76
N LEU A 493 15.18 35.09 27.58
CA LEU A 493 14.28 34.57 28.62
C LEU A 493 13.14 33.75 27.99
N ASP A 494 12.45 34.28 26.99
CA ASP A 494 11.35 33.59 26.31
C ASP A 494 11.82 32.27 25.68
N ASN A 495 12.97 32.29 24.99
CA ASN A 495 13.55 31.09 24.40
C ASN A 495 13.99 30.07 25.46
N CYS A 496 14.56 30.51 26.59
CA CYS A 496 14.93 29.62 27.68
C CYS A 496 13.70 28.93 28.28
N LEU A 497 12.61 29.66 28.48
CA LEU A 497 11.33 29.10 28.97
C LEU A 497 10.74 28.09 27.98
N HIS A 498 10.76 28.40 26.68
CA HIS A 498 10.36 27.46 25.63
C HIS A 498 11.19 26.16 25.67
N LEU A 499 12.50 26.25 25.84
CA LEU A 499 13.37 25.07 25.98
C LEU A 499 13.08 24.28 27.26
N MET A 500 12.67 24.93 28.36
CA MET A 500 12.20 24.22 29.56
C MET A 500 10.91 23.43 29.31
N ASP A 501 9.98 23.97 28.50
CA ASP A 501 8.77 23.23 28.12
C ASP A 501 9.09 22.07 27.15
N ARG A 502 10.04 22.25 26.23
CA ARG A 502 10.58 21.15 25.41
C ARG A 502 11.16 20.03 26.26
N HIS A 503 11.95 20.37 27.28
CA HIS A 503 12.49 19.40 28.22
C HIS A 503 11.39 18.60 28.93
N LYS A 504 10.32 19.24 29.41
CA LYS A 504 9.17 18.53 30.01
C LYS A 504 8.53 17.55 29.03
N SER A 505 8.41 17.91 27.75
CA SER A 505 7.92 17.01 26.70
C SER A 505 8.82 15.78 26.57
N ILE A 506 10.14 15.95 26.46
CA ILE A 506 11.10 14.84 26.36
C ILE A 506 11.04 13.93 27.58
N LEU A 507 10.91 14.50 28.78
CA LEU A 507 10.73 13.74 30.02
C LEU A 507 9.42 12.94 30.01
N THR A 508 8.36 13.49 29.43
CA THR A 508 7.08 12.81 29.27
C THR A 508 7.23 11.66 28.26
N ASP A 509 7.88 11.91 27.13
CA ASP A 509 8.11 10.90 26.08
C ASP A 509 8.88 9.68 26.60
N VAL A 510 9.93 9.88 27.42
CA VAL A 510 10.69 8.75 28.01
C VAL A 510 9.89 7.99 29.06
N ASN A 511 9.03 8.68 29.83
CA ASN A 511 8.16 8.04 30.82
C ASN A 511 7.03 7.26 30.15
N ASP A 512 6.47 7.80 29.06
CA ASP A 512 5.44 7.12 28.29
C ASP A 512 6.02 5.91 27.55
N PHE A 513 7.25 6.00 27.02
CA PHE A 513 7.97 4.85 26.48
C PHE A 513 8.14 3.74 27.53
N GLU A 514 8.56 4.08 28.75
CA GLU A 514 8.70 3.12 29.85
C GLU A 514 7.37 2.47 30.28
N LYS A 515 6.24 3.20 30.19
CA LYS A 515 4.91 2.71 30.58
C LYS A 515 4.19 1.90 29.50
N ASN A 516 4.27 2.33 28.23
CA ASN A 516 3.42 1.84 27.14
C ASN A 516 3.98 0.68 26.35
N ASP A 517 5.24 0.28 26.54
CA ASP A 517 5.77 -0.81 25.72
C ASP A 517 5.36 -2.19 26.23
N GLU A 518 4.38 -2.77 25.53
CA GLU A 518 4.13 -4.22 25.47
C GLU A 518 5.44 -5.02 25.24
N LEU A 519 6.47 -4.38 24.66
CA LEU A 519 7.82 -4.89 24.46
C LEU A 519 8.58 -5.26 25.76
N ILE A 520 8.40 -4.52 26.86
CA ILE A 520 8.99 -4.85 28.17
C ILE A 520 8.37 -6.14 28.73
N LYS A 521 7.09 -6.39 28.41
CA LYS A 521 6.35 -7.58 28.86
C LYS A 521 6.61 -8.81 27.97
N GLU A 522 6.72 -8.60 26.65
CA GLU A 522 6.82 -9.68 25.65
C GLU A 522 8.25 -10.23 25.50
N TYR A 523 9.29 -9.42 25.78
CA TYR A 523 10.71 -9.80 25.59
C TYR A 523 11.57 -9.62 26.85
N LYS A 524 11.25 -10.37 27.91
CA LYS A 524 11.94 -10.35 29.23
C LYS A 524 13.47 -10.33 29.17
N ASN A 525 14.10 -11.01 28.20
CA ASN A 525 15.56 -11.12 28.13
C ASN A 525 16.25 -9.88 27.51
N ILE A 526 15.54 -9.06 26.73
CA ILE A 526 16.06 -7.78 26.18
C ILE A 526 15.76 -6.62 27.16
N SER A 527 14.82 -6.85 28.09
CA SER A 527 14.33 -5.82 29.02
C SER A 527 15.42 -5.22 29.91
N ASN A 528 16.43 -5.97 30.34
CA ASN A 528 17.44 -5.44 31.26
C ASN A 528 18.34 -4.37 30.60
N ASP A 529 18.78 -4.60 29.37
CA ASP A 529 19.62 -3.64 28.64
C ASP A 529 18.82 -2.39 28.25
N ILE A 530 17.56 -2.58 27.80
CA ILE A 530 16.64 -1.47 27.50
C ILE A 530 16.35 -0.65 28.75
N ASN A 531 16.06 -1.28 29.89
CA ASN A 531 15.82 -0.58 31.16
C ASN A 531 17.06 0.20 31.62
N GLY A 532 18.26 -0.36 31.41
CA GLY A 532 19.52 0.33 31.64
C GLY A 532 19.66 1.59 30.78
N ASP A 533 19.35 1.49 29.49
CA ASP A 533 19.38 2.63 28.56
C ASP A 533 18.30 3.69 28.88
N ILE A 534 17.10 3.29 29.28
CA ILE A 534 16.04 4.20 29.76
C ILE A 534 16.53 4.96 31.00
N SER A 535 17.07 4.27 31.99
CA SER A 535 17.59 4.88 33.22
C SER A 535 18.71 5.88 32.92
N LYS A 536 19.64 5.51 32.02
CA LYS A 536 20.71 6.41 31.58
C LYS A 536 20.16 7.65 30.87
N THR A 537 19.20 7.47 29.97
CA THR A 537 18.56 8.56 29.23
C THR A 537 17.83 9.51 30.19
N LYS A 538 17.10 8.99 31.18
CA LYS A 538 16.46 9.82 32.22
C LYS A 538 17.47 10.64 33.04
N LYS A 539 18.63 10.07 33.37
CA LYS A 539 19.70 10.82 34.04
C LYS A 539 20.20 11.97 33.17
N GLU A 540 20.46 11.72 31.89
CA GLU A 540 20.87 12.76 30.93
C GLU A 540 19.80 13.88 30.80
N ILE A 541 18.52 13.51 30.77
CA ILE A 541 17.39 14.45 30.76
C ILE A 541 17.33 15.30 32.04
N ASN A 542 17.53 14.71 33.21
CA ASN A 542 17.54 15.46 34.48
C ASN A 542 18.75 16.41 34.57
N THR A 543 19.91 16.03 34.02
CA THR A 543 21.07 16.94 33.92
C THR A 543 20.79 18.14 33.01
N LEU A 544 20.02 17.94 31.93
CA LEU A 544 19.57 19.05 31.08
C LEU A 544 18.67 20.02 31.87
N GLU A 545 17.79 19.53 32.75
CA GLU A 545 16.96 20.37 33.63
C GLU A 545 17.80 21.30 34.52
N GLU A 546 18.82 20.75 35.18
CA GLU A 546 19.73 21.53 36.03
C GLU A 546 20.45 22.61 35.22
N THR A 547 20.85 22.30 33.99
CA THR A 547 21.57 23.22 33.10
C THR A 547 20.65 24.34 32.59
N LEU A 548 19.41 24.01 32.23
CA LEU A 548 18.37 24.99 31.89
C LEU A 548 18.08 25.96 33.03
N ASN A 549 17.97 25.45 34.26
CA ASN A 549 17.74 26.28 35.44
C ASN A 549 18.92 27.23 35.72
N LYS A 550 20.16 26.78 35.49
CA LYS A 550 21.36 27.64 35.57
C LYS A 550 21.35 28.73 34.49
N LEU A 551 21.02 28.38 33.24
CA LEU A 551 20.89 29.35 32.16
C LEU A 551 19.83 30.42 32.49
N LEU A 552 18.66 30.00 32.95
CA LEU A 552 17.58 30.91 33.36
C LEU A 552 18.06 31.89 34.46
N TRP A 553 18.83 31.37 35.43
CA TRP A 553 19.42 32.22 36.47
C TRP A 553 20.42 33.23 35.89
N HIS A 554 21.33 32.82 34.99
CA HIS A 554 22.26 33.74 34.31
C HIS A 554 21.54 34.83 33.51
N ILE A 555 20.47 34.48 32.77
CA ILE A 555 19.67 35.45 32.01
C ILE A 555 19.04 36.49 32.95
N LYS A 556 18.45 36.04 34.07
CA LYS A 556 17.88 36.93 35.10
C LYS A 556 18.93 37.79 35.80
N GLU A 557 20.16 37.31 35.91
CA GLU A 557 21.27 38.09 36.42
C GLU A 557 21.65 39.22 35.45
N ASN A 558 21.75 38.91 34.16
CA ASN A 558 22.00 39.91 33.11
C ASN A 558 20.89 40.96 33.06
N GLU A 559 19.62 40.56 33.25
CA GLU A 559 18.49 41.49 33.34
C GLU A 559 18.67 42.55 34.44
N LYS A 560 19.29 42.19 35.57
CA LYS A 560 19.55 43.13 36.68
C LYS A 560 20.71 44.10 36.40
N LEU A 561 21.56 43.82 35.42
CA LEU A 561 22.68 44.70 35.06
C LEU A 561 22.21 45.97 34.34
N TYR A 562 20.99 45.96 33.79
CA TYR A 562 20.34 47.17 33.25
C TYR A 562 19.77 48.02 34.38
N ILE A 563 20.61 48.89 34.93
CA ILE A 563 20.15 49.88 35.90
C ILE A 563 19.80 51.15 35.13
N ASN A 564 18.54 51.54 35.20
CA ASN A 564 18.11 52.88 34.81
C ASN A 564 18.56 53.82 35.93
N ASN A 565 19.83 54.21 35.88
CA ASN A 565 20.33 55.23 36.78
C ASN A 565 19.53 56.51 36.53
N ASN A 566 19.37 57.36 37.55
CA ASN A 566 18.81 58.72 37.41
C ASN A 566 19.72 59.65 36.54
N GLU A 567 20.39 59.11 35.52
CA GLU A 567 21.27 59.78 34.57
C GLU A 567 20.53 60.93 33.89
N ASP A 568 19.28 60.73 33.48
CA ASP A 568 18.45 61.81 32.91
C ASP A 568 18.30 63.01 33.86
N VAL A 569 18.19 62.78 35.16
CA VAL A 569 18.08 63.85 36.18
C VAL A 569 19.41 64.60 36.29
N PHE A 570 20.53 63.86 36.31
CA PHE A 570 21.87 64.44 36.38
C PHE A 570 22.24 65.22 35.10
N ILE A 571 21.99 64.65 33.92
CA ILE A 571 22.17 65.30 32.62
C ILE A 571 21.33 66.57 32.54
N SER A 572 20.06 66.51 32.98
CA SER A 572 19.19 67.69 32.99
C SER A 572 19.73 68.79 33.91
N ALA A 573 20.29 68.42 35.07
CA ALA A 573 20.86 69.37 36.03
C ALA A 573 22.11 70.07 35.49
N ILE A 574 23.06 69.33 34.90
CA ILE A 574 24.30 69.92 34.37
C ILE A 574 24.02 70.81 33.14
N LEU A 575 23.09 70.40 32.27
CA LEU A 575 22.66 71.22 31.12
C LEU A 575 21.99 72.52 31.58
N LYS A 576 21.18 72.47 32.64
CA LYS A 576 20.57 73.67 33.21
C LYS A 576 21.63 74.63 33.76
N LYS A 577 22.64 74.13 34.48
CA LYS A 577 23.76 74.97 34.97
C LYS A 577 24.51 75.65 33.83
N ILE A 578 24.77 74.94 32.73
CA ILE A 578 25.40 75.51 31.52
C ILE A 578 24.56 76.67 30.98
N GLU A 579 23.25 76.51 30.87
CA GLU A 579 22.36 77.56 30.37
C GLU A 579 22.34 78.77 31.31
N ASP A 580 22.28 78.56 32.62
CA ASP A 580 22.31 79.63 33.62
C ASP A 580 23.60 80.47 33.52
N ILE A 581 24.76 79.82 33.38
CA ILE A 581 26.06 80.50 33.22
C ILE A 581 26.14 81.23 31.87
N LYS A 582 25.65 80.61 30.80
CA LYS A 582 25.58 81.24 29.46
C LYS A 582 24.76 82.53 29.48
N VAL A 583 23.63 82.53 30.20
CA VAL A 583 22.81 83.73 30.41
C VAL A 583 23.57 84.80 31.20
N LYS A 584 24.36 84.43 32.22
CA LYS A 584 25.20 85.38 32.99
C LYS A 584 26.31 86.00 32.15
N PHE A 585 27.05 85.20 31.38
CA PHE A 585 28.10 85.71 30.47
C PHE A 585 27.53 86.67 29.43
N SER A 586 26.34 86.40 28.92
CA SER A 586 25.67 87.27 27.95
C SER A 586 25.30 88.65 28.54
N LYS A 587 25.03 88.74 29.85
CA LYS A 587 24.63 89.99 30.52
C LYS A 587 25.82 90.84 31.00
N ASN A 588 26.96 90.23 31.32
CA ASN A 588 28.06 90.87 32.06
C ASN A 588 29.39 90.98 31.28
N ILE A 589 29.38 91.02 29.94
CA ILE A 589 30.60 91.21 29.15
C ILE A 589 31.30 92.52 29.57
N PRO A 590 32.57 92.50 30.01
CA PRO A 590 33.30 93.70 30.43
C PRO A 590 33.40 94.72 29.31
N VAL A 591 33.34 96.02 29.63
CA VAL A 591 33.37 97.11 28.65
C VAL A 591 34.62 97.04 27.74
N LYS A 592 35.78 96.67 28.29
CA LYS A 592 37.02 96.46 27.52
C LYS A 592 36.87 95.36 26.47
N GLU A 593 36.11 94.32 26.79
CA GLU A 593 35.91 93.16 25.92
C GLU A 593 34.83 93.43 24.86
N LYS A 594 33.76 94.14 25.24
CA LYS A 594 32.79 94.70 24.28
C LYS A 594 33.52 95.52 23.23
N LEU A 595 34.42 96.40 23.66
CA LEU A 595 35.24 97.23 22.77
C LEU A 595 36.17 96.39 21.86
N PHE A 596 36.80 95.34 22.40
CA PHE A 596 37.64 94.44 21.62
C PHE A 596 36.85 93.68 20.55
N LYS A 597 35.69 93.10 20.89
CA LYS A 597 34.80 92.43 19.92
C LYS A 597 34.26 93.39 18.86
N THR A 598 33.87 94.61 19.26
CA THR A 598 33.47 95.66 18.32
C THR A 598 34.63 95.99 17.35
N LYS A 599 35.88 96.06 17.84
CA LYS A 599 37.05 96.25 16.97
C LYS A 599 37.30 95.07 16.04
N SER A 600 37.23 93.84 16.54
CA SER A 600 37.43 92.62 15.75
C SER A 600 36.39 92.52 14.62
N ASN A 601 35.12 92.82 14.90
CA ASN A 601 34.07 92.85 13.88
C ASN A 601 34.37 93.90 12.79
N LEU A 602 34.92 95.07 13.16
CA LEU A 602 35.38 96.06 12.18
C LEU A 602 36.54 95.54 11.34
N GLU A 603 37.51 94.85 11.94
CA GLU A 603 38.64 94.25 11.21
C GLU A 603 38.15 93.21 10.20
N ASP A 604 37.23 92.33 10.59
CA ASP A 604 36.60 91.37 9.67
C ASP A 604 35.85 92.08 8.53
N ILE A 605 35.10 93.14 8.84
CA ILE A 605 34.39 93.96 7.83
C ILE A 605 35.40 94.60 6.86
N LYS A 606 36.53 95.10 7.37
CA LYS A 606 37.61 95.66 6.55
C LYS A 606 38.26 94.61 5.68
N ASP A 607 38.47 93.40 6.18
CA ASP A 607 39.06 92.31 5.39
C ASP A 607 38.14 91.89 4.25
N ILE A 608 36.84 91.69 4.51
CA ILE A 608 35.84 91.43 3.47
C ILE A 608 35.81 92.57 2.45
N PHE A 609 35.82 93.83 2.92
CA PHE A 609 35.83 95.00 2.05
C PHE A 609 37.12 95.13 1.22
N ASN A 610 38.27 94.77 1.77
CA ASN A 610 39.56 94.82 1.06
C ASN A 610 39.63 93.77 -0.04
N VAL A 611 39.01 92.59 0.14
CA VAL A 611 38.81 91.62 -0.95
C VAL A 611 38.01 92.26 -2.09
N ILE A 612 36.93 92.98 -1.77
CA ILE A 612 36.10 93.70 -2.74
C ILE A 612 36.90 94.80 -3.47
N LYS A 613 37.72 95.56 -2.75
CA LYS A 613 38.47 96.71 -3.29
C LYS A 613 39.72 96.30 -4.07
N GLY A 614 40.42 95.26 -3.62
CA GLY A 614 41.69 94.80 -4.18
C GLY A 614 41.53 93.75 -5.28
N GLU A 615 40.88 92.62 -4.97
CA GLU A 615 40.82 91.45 -5.87
C GLU A 615 39.96 91.71 -7.11
N TYR A 616 39.02 92.66 -7.00
CA TYR A 616 38.01 92.90 -8.02
C TYR A 616 38.13 94.24 -8.74
N ASP A 617 39.06 95.12 -8.32
CA ASP A 617 39.29 96.49 -8.82
C ASP A 617 38.00 97.18 -9.30
N ILE A 618 37.02 97.23 -8.40
CA ILE A 618 35.63 97.55 -8.75
C ILE A 618 35.48 98.95 -9.34
N ASN A 619 36.24 99.92 -8.84
CA ASN A 619 36.24 101.26 -9.41
C ASN A 619 36.70 101.27 -10.87
N LYS A 620 37.77 100.54 -11.19
CA LYS A 620 38.25 100.41 -12.56
C LYS A 620 37.29 99.62 -13.43
N PHE A 621 36.67 98.57 -12.89
CA PHE A 621 35.63 97.80 -13.58
C PHE A 621 34.41 98.67 -13.94
N ILE A 622 33.85 99.40 -12.97
CA ILE A 622 32.71 100.31 -13.18
C ILE A 622 33.06 101.36 -14.24
N ALA A 623 34.23 101.97 -14.15
CA ALA A 623 34.67 102.97 -15.12
C ALA A 623 34.82 102.39 -16.53
N ASN A 624 35.44 101.20 -16.66
CA ASN A 624 35.66 100.55 -17.95
C ASN A 624 34.35 100.09 -18.59
N ILE A 625 33.49 99.39 -17.86
CA ILE A 625 32.23 98.90 -18.43
C ILE A 625 31.28 100.04 -18.77
N SER A 626 31.18 101.07 -17.92
CA SER A 626 30.40 102.27 -18.23
C SER A 626 30.83 102.91 -19.56
N LYS A 627 32.15 103.02 -19.78
CA LYS A 627 32.71 103.52 -21.03
C LYS A 627 32.44 102.60 -22.22
N ASN A 628 32.65 101.28 -22.05
CA ASN A 628 32.42 100.30 -23.12
C ASN A 628 30.96 100.28 -23.59
N VAL A 629 30.01 100.32 -22.65
CA VAL A 629 28.57 100.41 -22.94
C VAL A 629 28.26 101.69 -23.72
N GLU A 630 28.79 102.84 -23.28
CA GLU A 630 28.61 104.09 -24.01
C GLU A 630 29.19 104.05 -25.43
N ASP A 631 30.39 103.49 -25.59
CA ASP A 631 31.10 103.47 -26.86
C ASP A 631 30.44 102.50 -27.86
N GLU A 632 29.90 101.36 -27.41
CA GLU A 632 29.08 100.47 -28.25
C GLU A 632 27.76 101.13 -28.66
N ILE A 633 27.04 101.75 -27.72
CA ILE A 633 25.79 102.46 -28.04
C ILE A 633 26.06 103.62 -29.01
N LYS A 634 27.15 104.38 -28.85
CA LYS A 634 27.54 105.45 -29.79
C LYS A 634 27.87 104.90 -31.18
N ARG A 635 28.55 103.76 -31.28
CA ARG A 635 28.88 103.10 -32.57
C ARG A 635 27.65 102.71 -33.38
N SER A 636 26.51 102.50 -32.74
CA SER A 636 25.25 102.20 -33.44
C SER A 636 24.65 103.38 -34.23
N LYS A 637 25.07 104.62 -33.93
CA LYS A 637 24.51 105.83 -34.56
C LYS A 637 24.87 105.82 -36.06
N GLY A 638 23.86 105.96 -36.92
CA GLY A 638 24.02 105.95 -38.37
C GLY A 638 24.06 104.57 -39.05
N LEU A 639 24.21 103.46 -38.32
CA LEU A 639 24.17 102.12 -38.92
C LEU A 639 22.78 101.79 -39.50
N LYS A 640 22.78 101.16 -40.69
CA LYS A 640 21.59 100.62 -41.37
C LYS A 640 21.61 99.09 -41.49
N ASN A 641 22.73 98.44 -41.19
CA ASN A 641 22.88 96.99 -41.25
C ASN A 641 22.33 96.33 -39.97
N VAL A 642 21.23 95.58 -40.09
CA VAL A 642 20.60 94.88 -38.94
C VAL A 642 21.56 93.90 -38.28
N LYS A 643 22.44 93.23 -39.04
CA LYS A 643 23.39 92.25 -38.47
C LYS A 643 24.43 92.92 -37.57
N GLU A 644 24.92 94.09 -37.96
CA GLU A 644 25.85 94.88 -37.14
C GLU A 644 25.18 95.45 -35.89
N ILE A 645 23.94 95.96 -36.01
CA ILE A 645 23.18 96.43 -34.85
C ILE A 645 22.88 95.28 -33.88
N LYS A 646 22.53 94.09 -34.38
CA LYS A 646 22.38 92.89 -33.54
C LYS A 646 23.68 92.49 -32.84
N ASN A 647 24.83 92.66 -33.49
CA ASN A 647 26.13 92.39 -32.86
C ASN A 647 26.42 93.39 -31.72
N ILE A 648 26.10 94.68 -31.93
CA ILE A 648 26.20 95.70 -30.87
C ILE A 648 25.24 95.36 -29.71
N VAL A 649 24.00 94.97 -29.98
CA VAL A 649 23.07 94.49 -28.96
C VAL A 649 23.69 93.31 -28.20
N GLY A 650 24.27 92.34 -28.90
CA GLY A 650 25.00 91.22 -28.28
C GLY A 650 26.14 91.67 -27.35
N ASN A 651 26.98 92.61 -27.79
CA ASN A 651 28.08 93.16 -26.98
C ASN A 651 27.56 93.90 -25.74
N VAL A 652 26.52 94.73 -25.89
CA VAL A 652 25.91 95.47 -24.76
C VAL A 652 25.23 94.51 -23.79
N THR A 653 24.55 93.47 -24.27
CA THR A 653 23.99 92.39 -23.44
C THR A 653 25.09 91.69 -22.66
N HIS A 654 26.22 91.37 -23.30
CA HIS A 654 27.35 90.75 -22.62
C HIS A 654 27.93 91.64 -21.51
N TYR A 655 28.00 92.96 -21.72
CA TYR A 655 28.40 93.88 -20.65
C TYR A 655 27.39 93.98 -19.51
N ILE A 656 26.09 93.85 -19.79
CA ILE A 656 25.06 93.74 -18.75
C ILE A 656 25.29 92.49 -17.91
N GLU A 657 25.51 91.34 -18.55
CA GLU A 657 25.78 90.07 -17.86
C GLU A 657 27.03 90.15 -16.98
N GLN A 658 28.14 90.70 -17.50
CA GLN A 658 29.35 90.92 -16.71
C GLN A 658 29.11 91.85 -15.51
N THR A 659 28.29 92.90 -15.69
CA THR A 659 27.95 93.84 -14.61
C THR A 659 27.07 93.18 -13.55
N LYS A 660 26.10 92.34 -13.97
CA LYS A 660 25.23 91.57 -13.07
C LYS A 660 26.01 90.57 -12.23
N ASP A 661 26.93 89.80 -12.83
CA ASP A 661 27.81 88.88 -12.08
C ASP A 661 28.64 89.62 -11.02
N LYS A 662 29.17 90.80 -11.38
CA LYS A 662 29.96 91.61 -10.45
C LYS A 662 29.13 92.24 -9.33
N SER A 663 27.96 92.78 -9.65
CA SER A 663 27.01 93.33 -8.67
C SER A 663 26.54 92.25 -7.71
N TYR A 664 26.28 91.04 -8.21
CA TYR A 664 25.93 89.89 -7.38
C TYR A 664 26.99 89.58 -6.31
N LYS A 665 28.27 89.57 -6.70
CA LYS A 665 29.40 89.40 -5.76
C LYS A 665 29.47 90.51 -4.73
N VAL A 666 29.29 91.77 -5.14
CA VAL A 666 29.27 92.93 -4.22
C VAL A 666 28.12 92.80 -3.21
N LYS A 667 26.93 92.43 -3.67
CA LYS A 667 25.74 92.29 -2.86
C LYS A 667 25.86 91.16 -1.83
N ASN A 668 26.39 90.00 -2.23
CA ASN A 668 26.66 88.90 -1.31
C ASN A 668 27.61 89.30 -0.17
N GLU A 669 28.71 89.97 -0.51
CA GLU A 669 29.66 90.41 0.50
C GLU A 669 29.09 91.54 1.38
N LEU A 670 28.25 92.42 0.81
CA LEU A 670 27.50 93.42 1.56
C LEU A 670 26.55 92.77 2.57
N ASP A 671 25.83 91.71 2.20
CA ASP A 671 24.95 90.98 3.10
C ASP A 671 25.73 90.31 4.25
N ARG A 672 26.90 89.72 3.95
CA ARG A 672 27.82 89.19 4.98
C ARG A 672 28.30 90.28 5.94
N ILE A 673 28.65 91.46 5.42
CA ILE A 673 29.02 92.62 6.23
C ILE A 673 27.85 93.09 7.10
N LYS A 674 26.62 93.14 6.57
CA LYS A 674 25.41 93.55 7.32
C LYS A 674 25.13 92.65 8.52
N ILE A 675 25.40 91.34 8.43
CA ILE A 675 25.28 90.42 9.56
C ILE A 675 26.29 90.78 10.67
N LYS A 676 27.58 90.93 10.32
CA LYS A 676 28.63 91.33 11.29
C LYS A 676 28.39 92.71 11.89
N LYS A 677 27.86 93.64 11.09
CA LYS A 677 27.45 94.97 11.51
C LYS A 677 26.35 94.91 12.57
N LYS A 678 25.33 94.09 12.37
CA LYS A 678 24.26 93.91 13.36
C LYS A 678 24.80 93.44 14.71
N GLU A 679 25.69 92.45 14.71
CA GLU A 679 26.37 91.99 15.93
C GLU A 679 27.18 93.10 16.60
N MET A 680 27.88 93.90 15.79
CA MET A 680 28.67 95.05 16.25
C MET A 680 27.80 96.16 16.87
N ASP A 681 26.66 96.48 16.26
CA ASP A 681 25.71 97.47 16.75
C ASP A 681 25.03 97.01 18.05
N ASP A 682 24.67 95.73 18.14
CA ASP A 682 24.07 95.16 19.34
C ASP A 682 25.06 95.17 20.52
N LEU A 683 26.34 94.92 20.29
CA LEU A 683 27.39 95.10 21.30
C LEU A 683 27.53 96.57 21.71
N PHE A 684 27.58 97.48 20.73
CA PHE A 684 27.73 98.92 20.97
C PHE A 684 26.60 99.50 21.84
N LYS A 685 25.34 99.11 21.59
CA LYS A 685 24.17 99.53 22.40
C LYS A 685 24.31 99.23 23.89
N THR A 686 25.16 98.27 24.26
CA THR A 686 25.36 97.84 25.66
C THR A 686 26.59 98.50 26.33
N ILE A 687 27.31 99.38 25.64
CA ILE A 687 28.44 100.15 26.20
C ILE A 687 27.90 101.44 26.81
N SER A 688 28.09 101.64 28.11
CA SER A 688 27.62 102.83 28.82
C SER A 688 28.32 104.11 28.34
N THR A 689 27.55 105.17 28.15
CA THR A 689 28.05 106.52 27.84
C THR A 689 28.88 107.14 28.96
N GLU A 690 28.83 106.58 30.18
CA GLU A 690 29.63 107.02 31.33
C GLU A 690 31.12 106.67 31.16
N ASN A 691 31.44 105.58 30.44
CA ASN A 691 32.82 105.24 30.08
C ASN A 691 33.17 105.87 28.73
N ARG A 692 33.37 107.20 28.73
CA ARG A 692 33.60 108.00 27.52
C ARG A 692 34.65 107.41 26.58
N ASN A 693 35.83 107.04 27.09
CA ASN A 693 36.92 106.55 26.24
C ASN A 693 36.53 105.28 25.47
N ALA A 694 35.86 104.33 26.12
CA ALA A 694 35.41 103.11 25.48
C ALA A 694 34.21 103.35 24.55
N TYR A 695 33.28 104.20 24.96
CA TYR A 695 32.13 104.58 24.13
C TYR A 695 32.56 105.28 22.85
N ASP A 696 33.43 106.28 22.93
CA ASP A 696 33.93 107.05 21.78
C ASP A 696 34.73 106.16 20.84
N SER A 697 35.56 105.24 21.38
CA SER A 697 36.30 104.27 20.56
C SER A 697 35.37 103.29 19.85
N ALA A 698 34.38 102.72 20.56
CA ALA A 698 33.42 101.80 19.96
C ALA A 698 32.55 102.49 18.91
N LYS A 699 32.13 103.73 19.19
CA LYS A 699 31.39 104.57 18.24
C LYS A 699 32.22 104.84 16.99
N SER A 700 33.50 105.18 17.13
CA SER A 700 34.39 105.35 15.97
C SER A 700 34.49 104.08 15.12
N PHE A 701 34.49 102.90 15.74
CA PHE A 701 34.51 101.65 14.99
C PHE A 701 33.20 101.44 14.23
N VAL A 702 32.06 101.66 14.89
CA VAL A 702 30.71 101.57 14.31
C VAL A 702 30.60 102.53 13.12
N ASP A 703 30.97 103.79 13.31
CA ASP A 703 30.94 104.82 12.26
C ASP A 703 31.85 104.46 11.07
N ASP A 704 33.01 103.84 11.31
CA ASP A 704 33.89 103.36 10.23
C ASP A 704 33.29 102.20 9.44
N SER A 705 32.58 101.28 10.10
CA SER A 705 31.85 100.20 9.42
C SER A 705 30.70 100.73 8.56
N ASP A 706 30.01 101.79 9.02
CA ASP A 706 28.94 102.44 8.26
C ASP A 706 29.48 103.05 6.97
N LYS A 707 30.64 103.73 7.01
CA LYS A 707 31.30 104.26 5.80
C LYS A 707 31.60 103.17 4.76
N ILE A 708 31.98 101.97 5.21
CA ILE A 708 32.27 100.83 4.34
C ILE A 708 31.00 100.32 3.67
N ILE A 709 29.92 100.14 4.44
CA ILE A 709 28.59 99.75 3.92
C ILE A 709 28.11 100.76 2.89
N GLU A 710 28.17 102.06 3.19
CA GLU A 710 27.81 103.12 2.25
C GLU A 710 28.66 103.08 0.97
N GLU A 711 29.96 102.75 1.05
CA GLU A 711 30.81 102.66 -0.14
C GLU A 711 30.41 101.48 -1.04
N LEU A 712 30.06 100.34 -0.46
CA LEU A 712 29.58 99.17 -1.20
C LEU A 712 28.20 99.40 -1.81
N GLU A 713 27.28 100.02 -1.08
CA GLU A 713 25.97 100.41 -1.59
C GLU A 713 26.12 101.38 -2.78
N ARG A 714 27.05 102.34 -2.70
CA ARG A 714 27.39 103.21 -3.84
C ARG A 714 27.94 102.44 -5.05
N TYR A 715 28.68 101.34 -4.85
CA TYR A 715 29.14 100.52 -5.99
C TYR A 715 27.99 99.78 -6.65
N ASP A 716 27.09 99.21 -5.85
CA ASP A 716 25.90 98.52 -6.36
C ASP A 716 24.99 99.47 -7.13
N GLU A 717 24.71 100.66 -6.57
CA GLU A 717 23.94 101.71 -7.25
C GLU A 717 24.54 102.12 -8.60
N LYS A 718 25.87 102.28 -8.68
CA LYS A 718 26.56 102.60 -9.94
C LYS A 718 26.45 101.46 -10.95
N MET A 719 26.57 100.21 -10.53
CA MET A 719 26.41 99.05 -11.41
C MET A 719 24.96 98.92 -11.93
N ILE A 720 23.96 99.11 -11.06
CA ILE A 720 22.55 99.15 -11.45
C ILE A 720 22.28 100.28 -12.46
N SER A 721 22.86 101.45 -12.25
CA SER A 721 22.76 102.57 -13.18
C SER A 721 23.33 102.24 -14.57
N ILE A 722 24.48 101.56 -14.64
CA ILE A 722 25.08 101.07 -15.88
C ILE A 722 24.16 100.07 -16.58
N ILE A 723 23.63 99.08 -15.86
CA ILE A 723 22.69 98.08 -16.39
C ILE A 723 21.47 98.78 -16.98
N ASN A 724 20.82 99.68 -16.22
CA ASN A 724 19.64 100.41 -16.67
C ASN A 724 19.92 101.24 -17.94
N LYS A 725 21.10 101.86 -18.02
CA LYS A 725 21.53 102.63 -19.20
C LYS A 725 21.77 101.73 -20.40
N ALA A 726 22.42 100.57 -20.19
CA ALA A 726 22.68 99.58 -21.23
C ALA A 726 21.37 98.96 -21.77
N GLU A 727 20.44 98.58 -20.89
CA GLU A 727 19.13 98.04 -21.26
C GLU A 727 18.29 99.07 -22.02
N LYS A 728 18.33 100.34 -21.61
CA LYS A 728 17.71 101.43 -22.38
C LYS A 728 18.32 101.53 -23.78
N GLY A 729 19.66 101.45 -23.87
CA GLY A 729 20.37 101.38 -25.15
C GLY A 729 19.90 100.23 -26.03
N ILE A 730 19.80 99.02 -25.50
CA ILE A 730 19.30 97.85 -26.22
C ILE A 730 17.86 98.06 -26.72
N ARG A 731 16.96 98.63 -25.90
CA ARG A 731 15.59 98.94 -26.32
C ARG A 731 15.59 99.89 -27.52
N GLU A 732 16.36 100.98 -27.46
CA GLU A 732 16.49 101.94 -28.56
C GLU A 732 17.07 101.29 -29.84
N LEU A 733 18.03 100.37 -29.68
CA LEU A 733 18.62 99.61 -30.80
C LEU A 733 17.63 98.63 -31.42
N ASN A 734 16.84 97.94 -30.60
CA ASN A 734 15.81 97.00 -31.07
C ASN A 734 14.67 97.73 -31.78
N ASP A 735 14.24 98.89 -31.28
CA ASP A 735 13.29 99.75 -31.98
C ASP A 735 13.85 100.20 -33.33
N LYS A 736 15.16 100.50 -33.40
CA LYS A 736 15.84 100.82 -34.65
C LYS A 736 15.90 99.63 -35.60
N ILE A 737 16.18 98.41 -35.12
CA ILE A 737 16.11 97.18 -35.92
C ILE A 737 14.71 96.99 -36.49
N LYS A 738 13.68 97.15 -35.64
CA LYS A 738 12.28 97.03 -36.06
C LYS A 738 11.94 98.00 -37.19
N LYS A 739 12.31 99.28 -37.06
CA LYS A 739 12.13 100.28 -38.12
C LYS A 739 12.84 99.91 -39.42
N ILE A 740 14.09 99.43 -39.34
CA ILE A 740 14.85 99.02 -40.54
C ILE A 740 14.21 97.78 -41.20
N LEU A 741 13.71 96.82 -40.41
CA LEU A 741 13.01 95.63 -40.94
C LEU A 741 11.67 96.01 -41.58
N GLU A 742 10.88 96.89 -40.94
CA GLU A 742 9.64 97.44 -41.51
C GLU A 742 9.91 98.22 -42.82
N GLU A 743 11.04 98.94 -42.92
CA GLU A 743 11.48 99.60 -44.16
C GLU A 743 11.90 98.59 -45.24
N MET A 744 12.57 97.50 -44.87
CA MET A 744 12.93 96.40 -45.80
C MET A 744 11.69 95.64 -46.28
N GLU A 745 10.72 95.37 -45.41
CA GLU A 745 9.43 94.74 -45.76
C GLU A 745 8.61 95.62 -46.71
N LYS A 746 8.63 96.94 -46.53
CA LYS A 746 8.00 97.90 -47.47
C LYS A 746 8.67 97.95 -48.85
N GLN A 747 9.93 97.51 -48.97
CA GLN A 747 10.64 97.43 -50.26
C GLN A 747 10.51 96.07 -50.98
N GLN A 748 9.98 95.03 -50.32
CA GLN A 748 9.82 93.67 -50.86
C GLN A 748 8.34 93.22 -51.01
N GLY A 749 7.41 94.15 -51.24
CA GLY A 749 5.97 93.91 -51.19
C GLY A 749 5.43 92.62 -51.86
N GLY A 750 4.50 91.96 -51.16
CA GLY A 750 3.63 90.92 -51.70
C GLY A 750 3.10 89.90 -50.68
N GLU A 751 1.95 90.21 -50.07
CA GLU A 751 0.91 89.31 -49.50
C GLU A 751 1.27 87.88 -49.05
N SER A 752 1.16 87.63 -47.73
CA SER A 752 0.01 86.89 -47.17
C SER A 752 0.23 86.69 -45.67
N GLU A 753 -0.33 87.61 -44.89
CA GLU A 753 -0.52 87.47 -43.45
C GLU A 753 -1.70 86.52 -43.20
N LYS A 754 -1.55 85.66 -42.18
CA LYS A 754 -2.52 84.66 -41.64
C LYS A 754 -2.40 83.22 -42.13
N GLN A 755 -1.28 82.59 -41.78
CA GLN A 755 -1.36 81.30 -41.08
C GLN A 755 -0.24 81.17 -40.06
N ARG A 756 -0.64 80.86 -38.81
CA ARG A 756 0.18 80.59 -37.60
C ARG A 756 0.49 81.77 -36.68
N GLN A 757 -0.56 82.52 -36.36
CA GLN A 757 -0.80 82.96 -34.99
C GLN A 757 -1.09 81.70 -34.13
N SER A 758 -0.07 80.95 -33.71
CA SER A 758 -0.20 79.93 -32.65
C SER A 758 1.15 79.59 -32.02
N GLU A 759 1.83 80.59 -31.46
CA GLU A 759 2.69 80.38 -30.26
C GLU A 759 2.99 81.68 -29.50
N ILE A 760 2.19 82.74 -29.73
CA ILE A 760 2.25 83.99 -28.96
C ILE A 760 1.58 83.85 -27.57
N ASN A 761 1.00 82.69 -27.22
CA ASN A 761 0.47 82.41 -25.87
C ASN A 761 0.92 81.04 -25.32
N LYS A 762 2.23 80.81 -25.20
CA LYS A 762 2.74 79.78 -24.27
C LYS A 762 4.12 80.07 -23.64
N HIS A 763 4.48 81.35 -23.49
CA HIS A 763 5.69 81.74 -22.76
C HIS A 763 5.52 83.02 -21.91
N VAL A 764 4.32 83.25 -21.37
CA VAL A 764 4.08 84.26 -20.31
C VAL A 764 3.06 83.70 -19.30
N ALA A 765 3.49 82.70 -18.54
CA ALA A 765 3.03 82.42 -17.18
C ALA A 765 4.05 81.44 -16.60
N ASP A 766 4.71 81.85 -15.51
CA ASP A 766 5.84 81.21 -14.84
C ASP A 766 7.21 81.39 -15.48
N ASP A 767 7.53 82.64 -15.82
CA ASP A 767 8.85 83.18 -15.49
C ASP A 767 8.75 83.83 -14.10
N SER A 768 8.79 82.99 -13.06
CA SER A 768 9.17 83.43 -11.74
C SER A 768 10.19 82.45 -11.19
N ARG A 769 11.43 82.94 -11.12
CA ARG A 769 12.57 82.43 -10.35
C ARG A 769 13.39 81.34 -11.02
N ALA A 770 14.35 81.77 -11.84
CA ALA A 770 15.66 81.14 -11.87
C ALA A 770 16.65 82.02 -11.08
N ASP A 771 17.20 81.42 -10.04
CA ASP A 771 18.60 81.47 -9.60
C ASP A 771 19.19 82.78 -9.09
N GLU A 772 19.17 82.91 -7.75
CA GLU A 772 20.22 83.59 -6.99
C GLU A 772 20.96 82.51 -6.17
N TYR A 773 22.14 82.14 -6.66
CA TYR A 773 23.09 81.17 -6.10
C TYR A 773 23.85 81.77 -4.90
N ASN A 774 23.46 81.46 -3.65
CA ASN A 774 24.38 81.60 -2.53
C ASN A 774 24.85 80.25 -1.98
N LEU A 775 26.16 80.06 -2.11
CA LEU A 775 26.99 78.99 -1.58
C LEU A 775 27.25 79.19 -0.07
N LEU A 776 27.55 78.07 0.60
CA LEU A 776 28.12 77.85 1.94
C LEU A 776 27.13 78.05 3.12
N SER A 777 26.81 77.03 3.92
CA SER A 777 27.75 76.12 4.58
C SER A 777 27.12 74.77 4.97
N THR A 778 27.97 73.75 4.96
CA THR A 778 27.87 72.39 5.52
C THR A 778 26.91 72.15 6.69
N SER A 779 26.11 71.08 6.61
CA SER A 779 25.99 70.09 7.70
C SER A 779 25.44 68.74 7.20
N GLN A 780 26.22 67.71 7.52
CA GLN A 780 25.84 66.34 7.90
C GLN A 780 24.82 65.55 7.08
N GLU A 781 25.36 64.50 6.46
CA GLU A 781 24.67 63.30 6.01
C GLU A 781 23.68 62.76 7.06
N LYS A 782 22.40 62.74 6.69
CA LYS A 782 21.43 61.78 7.22
C LYS A 782 20.91 60.96 6.04
N SER A 783 21.34 59.70 5.99
CA SER A 783 20.72 58.71 5.13
C SER A 783 19.27 58.49 5.56
N ARG A 784 18.32 58.70 4.65
CA ARG A 784 17.01 58.07 4.71
C ARG A 784 17.08 56.75 3.96
N ASN A 785 16.95 55.64 4.68
CA ASN A 785 16.09 54.56 4.25
C ASN A 785 14.83 54.65 5.12
N THR A 786 13.69 54.92 4.52
CA THR A 786 12.38 54.65 5.13
C THR A 786 11.68 53.61 4.28
N THR A 787 11.69 52.39 4.80
CA THR A 787 10.67 51.38 4.57
C THR A 787 9.33 51.92 5.12
N SER A 788 8.27 51.72 4.35
CA SER A 788 6.90 52.05 4.71
C SER A 788 6.36 51.05 5.75
N ASP A 789 5.82 51.57 6.85
CA ASP A 789 4.74 50.95 7.59
C ASP A 789 3.46 51.74 7.33
N SER A 790 2.36 51.03 7.11
CA SER A 790 1.05 51.47 7.61
C SER A 790 0.14 50.26 7.79
N GLN A 791 -0.05 49.86 9.03
CA GLN A 791 -1.34 49.35 9.50
C GLN A 791 -1.87 50.35 10.52
N ASN A 792 -3.12 50.79 10.37
CA ASN A 792 -4.00 50.83 11.53
C ASN A 792 -5.50 50.82 11.16
N GLU A 793 -6.25 50.15 12.04
CA GLU A 793 -7.66 50.35 12.44
C GLU A 793 -8.84 50.18 11.46
N GLY A 794 -9.67 49.16 11.75
CA GLY A 794 -10.91 49.43 12.48
C GLY A 794 -12.27 49.39 11.75
N SER A 795 -13.06 48.37 12.10
CA SER A 795 -14.53 48.43 12.40
C SER A 795 -15.60 48.26 11.30
N LYS A 796 -16.22 47.07 11.36
CA LYS A 796 -17.67 46.71 11.43
C LYS A 796 -18.68 46.95 10.28
N ASP A 797 -19.33 45.81 9.99
CA ASP A 797 -20.78 45.53 9.85
C ASP A 797 -21.53 45.66 8.51
N LYS A 798 -21.97 44.47 8.06
CA LYS A 798 -23.33 44.04 7.67
C LYS A 798 -24.02 44.48 6.35
N HIS A 799 -24.24 43.43 5.55
CA HIS A 799 -25.50 42.96 4.92
C HIS A 799 -25.95 43.39 3.49
N HIS A 800 -26.10 42.33 2.65
CA HIS A 800 -26.99 42.12 1.48
C HIS A 800 -26.68 42.95 0.20
N SER A 801 -26.76 42.47 -1.05
CA SER A 801 -27.53 41.40 -1.72
C SER A 801 -26.95 41.12 -3.13
N HIS A 802 -27.24 39.91 -3.68
CA HIS A 802 -27.36 39.48 -5.11
C HIS A 802 -26.36 39.94 -6.19
N ALA A 803 -26.06 39.22 -7.28
CA ALA A 803 -26.19 37.84 -7.78
C ALA A 803 -25.55 37.82 -9.20
N SER A 804 -25.43 36.62 -9.80
CA SER A 804 -25.07 36.29 -11.20
C SER A 804 -23.56 36.14 -11.47
N SER A 805 -23.03 34.91 -11.40
CA SER A 805 -23.01 33.83 -12.44
C SER A 805 -21.76 33.97 -13.33
N THR A 806 -20.99 32.94 -13.67
CA THR A 806 -21.37 31.54 -13.93
C THR A 806 -20.10 30.65 -13.92
N ASP A 807 -20.25 29.44 -13.37
CA ASP A 807 -19.67 28.11 -13.70
C ASP A 807 -18.14 27.90 -13.77
N GLY A 808 -17.54 26.89 -13.13
CA GLY A 808 -18.07 25.55 -12.85
C GLY A 808 -17.95 25.03 -11.40
N LYS A 809 -19.12 24.59 -10.93
CA LYS A 809 -19.47 23.69 -9.81
C LYS A 809 -18.95 22.26 -10.06
N ILE A 810 -18.84 21.28 -9.12
CA ILE A 810 -19.14 21.05 -7.68
C ILE A 810 -18.47 19.66 -7.40
N LEU A 811 -17.73 19.36 -6.33
CA LEU A 811 -17.87 19.46 -4.86
C LEU A 811 -17.99 18.05 -4.24
N LEU A 812 -17.29 17.90 -3.12
CA LEU A 812 -17.38 16.87 -2.08
C LEU A 812 -18.82 16.42 -1.75
N ALA A 813 -18.97 15.17 -1.27
CA ALA A 813 -19.12 14.84 0.16
C ALA A 813 -19.91 13.53 0.40
N GLY A 814 -19.42 12.77 1.39
CA GLY A 814 -20.16 12.01 2.43
C GLY A 814 -21.44 11.23 2.12
N GLY A 815 -21.48 9.96 2.58
CA GLY A 815 -22.74 9.28 2.92
C GLY A 815 -22.66 7.75 2.91
N ILE A 816 -22.73 7.14 4.09
CA ILE A 816 -23.12 5.73 4.31
C ILE A 816 -24.65 5.61 4.16
N ILE A 817 -25.17 4.49 3.62
CA ILE A 817 -26.30 3.68 4.17
C ILE A 817 -26.63 2.46 3.29
N ILE A 818 -26.53 1.28 3.93
CA ILE A 818 -27.33 0.04 3.93
C ILE A 818 -28.47 -0.12 2.89
N GLY A 819 -28.60 -1.32 2.30
CA GLY A 819 -29.89 -1.77 1.74
C GLY A 819 -29.85 -3.08 0.96
N LEU A 820 -30.53 -4.09 1.48
CA LEU A 820 -30.72 -5.46 0.98
C LEU A 820 -31.38 -5.61 -0.41
N SER A 821 -31.25 -6.82 -0.95
CA SER A 821 -32.33 -7.68 -1.45
C SER A 821 -32.53 -7.90 -2.98
N ILE A 822 -32.49 -9.20 -3.34
CA ILE A 822 -33.59 -9.98 -3.97
C ILE A 822 -33.67 -10.10 -5.52
N LEU A 823 -33.74 -11.38 -5.95
CA LEU A 823 -34.39 -12.00 -7.13
C LEU A 823 -33.75 -11.75 -8.52
N SER A 824 -33.18 -12.75 -9.21
CA SER A 824 -33.72 -14.01 -9.77
C SER A 824 -34.20 -13.90 -11.22
N PHE A 825 -33.67 -14.83 -12.03
CA PHE A 825 -34.25 -15.49 -13.21
C PHE A 825 -34.31 -14.79 -14.58
N SER A 826 -33.84 -15.60 -15.54
CA SER A 826 -34.29 -15.77 -16.93
C SER A 826 -33.85 -14.76 -18.00
N ALA A 827 -33.02 -15.22 -18.95
CA ALA A 827 -33.52 -15.56 -20.29
C ALA A 827 -32.45 -16.27 -21.15
N LEU A 828 -32.98 -17.09 -22.04
CA LEU A 828 -32.37 -18.10 -22.89
C LEU A 828 -32.16 -17.56 -24.32
N GLY A 829 -31.20 -18.16 -25.05
CA GLY A 829 -31.25 -18.32 -26.52
C GLY A 829 -30.43 -17.32 -27.35
N ILE A 830 -29.91 -17.62 -28.55
CA ILE A 830 -29.99 -18.72 -29.53
C ILE A 830 -28.80 -18.48 -30.53
N TYR A 831 -28.05 -19.43 -31.16
CA TYR A 831 -28.32 -20.08 -32.47
C TYR A 831 -27.15 -20.98 -32.98
N LYS A 832 -27.49 -22.25 -33.29
CA LYS A 832 -27.23 -23.11 -34.49
C LYS A 832 -25.80 -23.28 -35.06
N ASN A 833 -25.42 -24.39 -35.73
CA ASN A 833 -25.98 -25.72 -36.03
C ASN A 833 -24.85 -26.57 -36.67
N LYS A 834 -25.09 -27.89 -36.69
CA LYS A 834 -24.68 -28.95 -37.64
C LYS A 834 -23.86 -30.07 -36.98
N ASP A 835 -24.48 -31.18 -36.59
CA ASP A 835 -25.05 -32.32 -37.38
C ASP A 835 -24.08 -33.50 -37.11
N GLU A 836 -24.46 -34.44 -36.24
CA GLU A 836 -25.07 -35.75 -36.57
C GLU A 836 -24.00 -36.75 -37.07
N GLU A 837 -23.85 -37.97 -36.54
CA GLU A 837 -24.81 -39.02 -36.20
C GLU A 837 -24.15 -39.95 -35.13
N GLU A 838 -24.80 -40.24 -34.00
CA GLU A 838 -25.70 -41.40 -33.75
C GLU A 838 -24.97 -42.70 -33.37
N ASN A 839 -25.42 -43.56 -32.45
CA ASN A 839 -26.63 -43.65 -31.63
C ASN A 839 -26.37 -44.69 -30.52
N LYS A 840 -26.67 -44.37 -29.25
CA LYS A 840 -27.88 -44.77 -28.47
C LYS A 840 -27.82 -46.19 -27.86
N SER A 841 -27.81 -46.35 -26.52
CA SER A 841 -28.89 -46.16 -25.52
C SER A 841 -29.92 -47.31 -25.58
N LEU A 842 -30.59 -47.81 -24.54
CA LEU A 842 -31.27 -47.21 -23.38
C LEU A 842 -31.42 -48.34 -22.31
N VAL A 843 -31.30 -48.09 -20.99
CA VAL A 843 -32.30 -47.61 -20.00
C VAL A 843 -33.42 -48.59 -19.67
N LEU A 844 -33.86 -48.50 -18.39
CA LEU A 844 -35.13 -48.87 -17.73
C LEU A 844 -34.96 -50.00 -16.70
N ASP A 845 -35.53 -49.97 -15.50
CA ASP A 845 -36.37 -48.99 -14.80
C ASP A 845 -36.37 -49.37 -13.30
N GLU A 846 -36.66 -48.41 -12.42
CA GLU A 846 -36.97 -48.61 -11.00
C GLU A 846 -38.49 -48.75 -10.76
N ASN A 847 -38.82 -49.24 -9.56
CA ASN A 847 -40.10 -49.20 -8.83
C ASN A 847 -40.93 -50.50 -8.84
N PHE A 848 -41.54 -50.96 -7.75
CA PHE A 848 -41.43 -50.78 -6.29
C PHE A 848 -42.47 -51.76 -5.68
N GLU A 849 -42.44 -51.89 -4.34
CA GLU A 849 -43.52 -52.33 -3.43
C GLU A 849 -43.72 -53.83 -3.10
N ASP A 850 -43.16 -54.18 -1.94
CA ASP A 850 -43.87 -54.43 -0.66
C ASP A 850 -44.82 -55.65 -0.52
N SER A 851 -44.49 -56.56 0.42
CA SER A 851 -45.18 -56.65 1.73
C SER A 851 -45.14 -58.04 2.39
N LYS A 852 -44.86 -57.99 3.72
CA LYS A 852 -45.41 -58.77 4.84
C LYS A 852 -45.13 -60.28 5.05
N ASN A 853 -44.34 -60.52 6.11
CA ASN A 853 -44.58 -61.35 7.31
C ASN A 853 -45.47 -62.61 7.25
N MET A 854 -44.91 -63.73 7.70
CA MET A 854 -45.33 -64.60 8.83
C MET A 854 -44.47 -65.89 8.76
N GLU A 855 -43.63 -66.24 9.73
CA GLU A 855 -43.89 -66.80 11.08
C GLU A 855 -43.53 -68.32 11.11
N SER A 856 -42.45 -68.59 11.85
CA SER A 856 -42.10 -69.72 12.73
C SER A 856 -42.35 -71.22 12.40
N HIS A 857 -41.45 -72.00 13.04
CA HIS A 857 -41.57 -73.41 13.46
C HIS A 857 -41.41 -74.48 12.37
N ASP A 858 -40.74 -75.62 12.58
CA ASP A 858 -40.01 -76.19 13.71
C ASP A 858 -39.37 -77.51 13.19
N LYS A 859 -38.41 -78.03 13.97
CA LYS A 859 -38.17 -79.48 14.23
C LYS A 859 -37.53 -80.34 13.14
N GLU A 860 -36.34 -80.86 13.46
CA GLU A 860 -36.05 -82.25 13.90
C GLU A 860 -35.39 -82.96 12.69
N GLU A 861 -34.36 -83.78 12.75
CA GLU A 861 -33.65 -84.49 13.81
C GLU A 861 -32.34 -84.99 13.17
N VAL A 862 -31.21 -84.63 13.76
CA VAL A 862 -30.15 -85.54 14.24
C VAL A 862 -30.30 -87.02 13.83
N ILE A 863 -29.27 -87.58 13.19
CA ILE A 863 -28.69 -88.86 13.61
C ILE A 863 -27.17 -88.71 13.74
N GLU A 864 -26.73 -89.12 14.93
CA GLU A 864 -25.43 -89.08 15.55
C GLU A 864 -24.70 -90.43 15.38
N ILE A 865 -23.43 -90.46 15.81
CA ILE A 865 -22.65 -91.59 16.35
C ILE A 865 -21.50 -92.13 15.46
N CYS A 866 -20.31 -91.61 15.78
CA CYS A 866 -19.06 -92.25 16.25
C CYS A 866 -18.59 -93.61 15.69
N PHE A 867 -17.28 -93.77 15.51
CA PHE A 867 -16.38 -94.43 16.50
C PHE A 867 -14.89 -94.12 16.23
N ASN A 868 -14.18 -93.96 17.35
CA ASN A 868 -12.72 -94.01 17.64
C ASN A 868 -11.97 -95.14 16.87
N GLU A 869 -10.64 -95.25 16.80
CA GLU A 869 -9.50 -94.75 17.56
C GLU A 869 -8.21 -95.08 16.75
N ASP A 870 -7.08 -94.52 17.21
CA ASP A 870 -5.69 -95.04 17.15
C ASP A 870 -4.69 -94.65 16.04
N ASP A 871 -3.52 -94.26 16.60
CA ASP A 871 -2.12 -94.32 16.16
C ASP A 871 -1.57 -93.31 15.13
N ASP A 872 -1.08 -92.14 15.60
CA ASP A 872 0.36 -91.86 15.86
C ASP A 872 0.58 -90.48 16.53
#